data_AF-A0A1Q6E9A6-F1
#
_entry.id   AF-A0A1Q6E9A6-F1
#
_cell.length_a   1.000
_cell.length_b   1.000
_cell.length_c   1.000
_cell.angle_alpha   90.00
_cell.angle_beta   90.00
_cell.angle_gamma   90.00
#
_symmetry.space_group_name_H-M   'P 1'
#
loop_
_entity.id
_entity.type
_entity.pdbx_description
1 polymer ?
#
loop_
_entity_poly.entity_id
_entity_poly.type
_entity_poly.pdbx_seq_one_letter_code
_entity_poly.pdbx_strand_id
1 'polypeptide(L)'
;MFVSCKNYDSDIASLDNRITAVEKSVSELKAQISAGAVITDVTPTENGVKVTLSNGKTFELTNGKDGANGTNGSNGADGQDGKPGSVVTIGDNGNWFIDGVDTGYASKGDKGDQGDPGDKGDKGDTGDKGDKGDTIYYYPGTEGEENGFWVEVTRDGVTGNETKRILTETWLPLGTVTAVWDSENGYLTLYNVDGATEEEPVRIPLYTHLQSIAFVPQVIDTKLGMGVIDFYTITRAGEFIAANDAQVTYRLNPQNAKVSDIEWSFIDRTVETRVAGDNADLLTIVSSEAGELGGMNFTVKANDALKSLKENQEAIVALQALNTENDTEIVSDYAAVKVTELKDFVIINKTKLKYDEQQPAFDEAADAYLKYDASIDLHTVVETYAKEIEKVLTDATVRFEPIYEFRKPASYISPEDGNTDQQKFVTLDEKTGIVTVDKEWLAQGTAAVGRTPIFEVYAFVNDKAIANAYIKLEITKDDVAPEDKEDFEKTWNINHGEAIEYADIDPNTGYTEHYDWATFNAEILDVLGLTMEEFSTRYNDAEVKYIDPVNGPTTQMPDGVTIDSKNPADVNTSTELANILITNKAKFGEKTFTLTYPAKNRKQDPNIVITLDYNIEHDLSHMPALNPDYLIAGADQTVQVKGREVAGAWKLEAEMKEFCENYLNGYDVLAGNHTGLSFRFEDNRLENEGAEITGTEWSDQVISLTTPLTQNESYREYKVEMVATCQNGEWCEKSFTVRFVRPFNATIAAVELRTLTATADEADIADLVIIKDTDNRVVYQNGELTTLGTDTYKLNAADLRFEYSLEYTADSEASFGGGLTIDPATGVLTWLNKGGDLQTDKDATAVAVITIPDLAAIKATGTVTVLSTENSKE
;
A
#
# COMPACT_ATOMS: atom_id res chain seq x y z
N MET A 1 20.03 -38.06 -17.67
CA MET A 1 20.07 -37.01 -18.71
C MET A 1 19.01 -35.99 -18.29
N PHE A 2 19.44 -34.96 -17.55
CA PHE A 2 18.55 -33.95 -16.94
C PHE A 2 18.19 -32.91 -18.02
N VAL A 3 16.91 -32.65 -18.19
CA VAL A 3 16.40 -31.59 -19.08
C VAL A 3 16.43 -30.29 -18.29
N SER A 4 17.22 -29.33 -18.75
CA SER A 4 17.55 -28.08 -18.04
C SER A 4 16.35 -27.13 -17.91
N CYS A 5 16.29 -26.41 -16.79
CA CYS A 5 15.39 -25.32 -16.42
C CYS A 5 15.47 -24.09 -17.35
N LYS A 6 15.27 -24.25 -18.66
CA LYS A 6 15.28 -23.15 -19.64
C LYS A 6 13.91 -22.68 -20.11
N ASN A 7 12.81 -23.27 -19.62
CA ASN A 7 11.48 -22.89 -20.07
C ASN A 7 10.84 -21.75 -19.24
N TYR A 8 11.19 -21.59 -17.96
CA TYR A 8 10.53 -20.58 -17.13
C TYR A 8 10.95 -19.14 -17.49
N ASP A 9 12.25 -18.89 -17.74
CA ASP A 9 12.72 -17.55 -18.11
C ASP A 9 12.16 -17.08 -19.46
N SER A 10 12.00 -18.00 -20.42
CA SER A 10 11.38 -17.67 -21.71
C SER A 10 9.88 -17.41 -21.59
N ASP A 11 9.19 -18.13 -20.70
CA ASP A 11 7.76 -17.95 -20.45
C ASP A 11 7.50 -16.64 -19.70
N ILE A 12 8.36 -16.28 -18.74
CA ILE A 12 8.33 -15.01 -18.00
C ILE A 12 8.64 -13.83 -18.93
N ALA A 13 9.70 -13.91 -19.75
CA ALA A 13 10.00 -12.88 -20.73
C ALA A 13 8.88 -12.72 -21.79
N SER A 14 8.21 -13.82 -22.15
CA SER A 14 7.04 -13.75 -23.04
C SER A 14 5.82 -13.13 -22.37
N LEU A 15 5.65 -13.28 -21.05
CA LEU A 15 4.56 -12.69 -20.29
C LEU A 15 4.78 -11.19 -20.09
N ASP A 16 5.99 -10.76 -19.72
CA ASP A 16 6.34 -9.33 -19.59
C ASP A 16 6.15 -8.59 -20.92
N ASN A 17 6.65 -9.16 -22.03
CA ASN A 17 6.44 -8.56 -23.35
C ASN A 17 4.95 -8.41 -23.72
N ARG A 18 4.09 -9.34 -23.28
CA ARG A 18 2.64 -9.27 -23.49
C ARG A 18 1.99 -8.24 -22.57
N ILE A 19 2.43 -8.13 -21.31
CA ILE A 19 1.94 -7.14 -20.35
C ILE A 19 2.30 -5.73 -20.82
N THR A 20 3.56 -5.48 -21.20
CA THR A 20 3.99 -4.18 -21.72
C THR A 20 3.23 -3.78 -23.00
N ALA A 21 2.95 -4.74 -23.89
CA ALA A 21 2.16 -4.48 -25.09
C ALA A 21 0.69 -4.14 -24.77
N VAL A 22 0.11 -4.79 -23.75
CA VAL A 22 -1.26 -4.51 -23.28
C VAL A 22 -1.32 -3.16 -22.57
N GLU A 23 -0.39 -2.85 -21.67
CA GLU A 23 -0.31 -1.56 -20.97
C GLU A 23 -0.15 -0.39 -21.94
N LYS A 24 0.71 -0.53 -22.95
CA LYS A 24 0.86 0.47 -24.00
C LYS A 24 -0.45 0.68 -24.78
N SER A 25 -1.11 -0.40 -25.16
CA SER A 25 -2.39 -0.35 -25.90
C SER A 25 -3.50 0.29 -25.06
N VAL A 26 -3.56 -0.02 -23.75
CA VAL A 26 -4.54 0.55 -22.82
C VAL A 26 -4.27 2.03 -22.56
N SER A 27 -3.00 2.43 -22.40
CA SER A 27 -2.59 3.82 -22.23
C SER A 27 -2.91 4.66 -23.46
N GLU A 28 -2.61 4.16 -24.66
CA GLU A 28 -2.95 4.80 -25.93
C GLU A 28 -4.47 4.92 -26.10
N LEU A 29 -5.25 3.88 -25.80
CA LEU A 29 -6.71 3.92 -25.87
C LEU A 29 -7.31 4.92 -24.88
N LYS A 30 -6.78 4.96 -23.63
CA LYS A 30 -7.20 5.91 -22.59
C LYS A 30 -6.90 7.35 -22.97
N ALA A 31 -5.75 7.62 -23.57
CA ALA A 31 -5.40 8.96 -24.07
C ALA A 31 -6.37 9.42 -25.19
N GLN A 32 -6.78 8.51 -26.06
CA GLN A 32 -7.75 8.83 -27.13
C GLN A 32 -9.16 9.08 -26.57
N ILE A 33 -9.60 8.30 -25.58
CA ILE A 33 -10.92 8.48 -24.92
C ILE A 33 -10.95 9.79 -24.13
N SER A 34 -9.89 10.11 -23.37
CA SER A 34 -9.76 11.39 -22.65
C SER A 34 -9.71 12.60 -23.58
N ALA A 35 -9.23 12.43 -24.81
CA ALA A 35 -9.27 13.44 -25.87
C ALA A 35 -10.65 13.55 -26.58
N GLY A 36 -11.68 12.86 -26.08
CA GLY A 36 -13.05 12.92 -26.59
C GLY A 36 -13.33 12.05 -27.81
N ALA A 37 -12.45 11.10 -28.15
CA ALA A 37 -12.69 10.18 -29.26
C ALA A 37 -13.78 9.15 -28.88
N VAL A 38 -14.79 9.00 -29.75
CA VAL A 38 -15.90 8.04 -29.58
C VAL A 38 -15.80 6.92 -30.61
N ILE A 39 -16.32 5.73 -30.29
CA ILE A 39 -16.33 4.60 -31.23
C ILE A 39 -17.34 4.90 -32.34
N THR A 40 -16.89 4.81 -33.59
CA THR A 40 -17.72 5.07 -34.78
C THR A 40 -18.01 3.82 -35.58
N ASP A 41 -17.20 2.76 -35.44
CA ASP A 41 -17.44 1.49 -36.13
C ASP A 41 -16.81 0.31 -35.37
N VAL A 42 -17.44 -0.86 -35.44
CA VAL A 42 -16.92 -2.13 -34.91
C VAL A 42 -17.17 -3.22 -35.94
N THR A 43 -16.10 -3.81 -36.47
CA THR A 43 -16.15 -4.85 -37.50
C THR A 43 -15.58 -6.17 -36.99
N PRO A 44 -16.27 -7.31 -37.19
CA PRO A 44 -15.71 -8.62 -36.84
C PRO A 44 -14.45 -8.94 -37.64
N THR A 45 -13.47 -9.59 -37.02
CA THR A 45 -12.32 -10.19 -37.69
C THR A 45 -12.31 -11.71 -37.45
N GLU A 46 -11.49 -12.44 -38.20
CA GLU A 46 -11.41 -13.90 -38.10
C GLU A 46 -11.02 -14.39 -36.69
N ASN A 47 -10.34 -13.55 -35.91
CA ASN A 47 -9.87 -13.86 -34.56
C ASN A 47 -10.26 -12.80 -33.52
N GLY A 48 -11.34 -12.04 -33.71
CA GLY A 48 -11.79 -11.04 -32.75
C GLY A 48 -12.59 -9.90 -33.37
N VAL A 49 -12.32 -8.64 -32.98
CA VAL A 49 -13.04 -7.45 -33.47
C VAL A 49 -12.09 -6.29 -33.73
N LYS A 50 -12.39 -5.50 -34.77
CA LYS A 50 -11.70 -4.27 -35.12
C LYS A 50 -12.59 -3.07 -34.76
N VAL A 51 -12.09 -2.18 -33.92
CA VAL A 51 -12.79 -0.99 -33.42
C VAL A 51 -12.20 0.25 -34.08
N THR A 52 -13.05 1.13 -34.61
CA THR A 52 -12.67 2.40 -35.23
C THR A 52 -13.19 3.57 -34.39
N LEU A 53 -12.34 4.57 -34.16
CA LEU A 53 -12.68 5.77 -33.41
C LEU A 53 -13.04 6.95 -34.34
N SER A 54 -13.68 7.98 -33.79
CA SER A 54 -14.10 9.22 -34.49
C SER A 54 -12.96 10.03 -35.09
N ASN A 55 -11.72 9.78 -34.69
CA ASN A 55 -10.52 10.38 -35.25
C ASN A 55 -9.84 9.54 -36.36
N GLY A 56 -10.49 8.45 -36.80
CA GLY A 56 -10.02 7.59 -37.89
C GLY A 56 -8.99 6.54 -37.49
N LYS A 57 -8.56 6.45 -36.22
CA LYS A 57 -7.68 5.37 -35.74
C LYS A 57 -8.46 4.06 -35.54
N THR A 58 -7.81 2.94 -35.81
CA THR A 58 -8.40 1.59 -35.66
C THR A 58 -7.56 0.71 -34.75
N PHE A 59 -8.23 -0.09 -33.91
CA PHE A 59 -7.63 -1.04 -32.97
C PHE A 59 -8.20 -2.44 -33.22
N GLU A 60 -7.35 -3.47 -33.28
CA GLU A 60 -7.78 -4.87 -33.39
C GLU A 60 -7.66 -5.56 -32.03
N LEU A 61 -8.79 -6.04 -31.51
CA LEU A 61 -8.89 -6.90 -30.34
C LEU A 61 -8.91 -8.34 -30.83
N THR A 62 -7.91 -9.14 -30.47
CA THR A 62 -7.84 -10.56 -30.84
C THR A 62 -8.15 -11.45 -29.65
N ASN A 63 -8.73 -12.63 -29.89
CA ASN A 63 -8.93 -13.67 -28.90
C ASN A 63 -7.56 -14.19 -28.42
N GLY A 64 -7.46 -14.49 -27.13
CA GLY A 64 -6.27 -15.14 -26.57
C GLY A 64 -6.01 -16.47 -27.28
N LYS A 65 -4.77 -16.70 -27.70
CA LYS A 65 -4.33 -17.99 -28.24
C LYS A 65 -4.18 -18.97 -27.07
N ASP A 66 -4.80 -20.15 -27.16
CA ASP A 66 -4.62 -21.22 -26.17
C ASP A 66 -3.12 -21.50 -25.97
N GLY A 67 -2.70 -21.62 -24.71
CA GLY A 67 -1.34 -22.05 -24.37
C GLY A 67 -1.08 -23.45 -24.93
N ALA A 68 0.13 -23.72 -25.39
CA ALA A 68 0.49 -25.08 -25.80
C ALA A 68 0.33 -26.03 -24.61
N ASN A 69 -0.44 -27.10 -24.77
CA ASN A 69 -0.54 -28.14 -23.74
C ASN A 69 0.86 -28.69 -23.43
N GLY A 70 1.26 -28.65 -22.15
CA GLY A 70 2.43 -29.38 -21.67
C GLY A 70 2.26 -30.88 -21.95
N THR A 71 3.36 -31.59 -22.19
CA THR A 71 3.34 -33.04 -22.36
C THR A 71 2.96 -33.72 -21.03
N ASN A 72 1.75 -34.30 -20.97
CA ASN A 72 1.28 -35.03 -19.80
C ASN A 72 2.10 -36.32 -19.54
N GLY A 73 2.45 -36.55 -18.28
CA GLY A 73 2.69 -37.90 -17.74
C GLY A 73 1.37 -38.66 -17.60
N SER A 74 1.40 -39.99 -17.55
CA SER A 74 0.23 -40.89 -17.60
C SER A 74 -0.93 -40.49 -16.66
N ASN A 75 -2.03 -39.98 -17.25
CA ASN A 75 -3.23 -39.44 -16.61
C ASN A 75 -4.05 -40.46 -15.79
N GLY A 76 -4.62 -40.00 -14.66
CA GLY A 76 -5.94 -40.44 -14.18
C GLY A 76 -7.06 -39.68 -14.91
N ALA A 77 -8.26 -40.24 -14.98
CA ALA A 77 -9.36 -39.69 -15.80
C ALA A 77 -9.69 -38.22 -15.46
N ASP A 78 -9.76 -37.38 -16.49
CA ASP A 78 -10.06 -35.95 -16.38
C ASP A 78 -11.49 -35.72 -15.82
N GLY A 79 -11.65 -34.69 -14.99
CA GLY A 79 -12.97 -34.19 -14.58
C GLY A 79 -13.69 -33.52 -15.73
N GLN A 80 -15.03 -33.52 -15.73
CA GLN A 80 -15.83 -32.88 -16.79
C GLN A 80 -15.53 -31.38 -16.91
N ASP A 81 -15.35 -30.90 -18.14
CA ASP A 81 -15.18 -29.49 -18.46
C ASP A 81 -16.33 -28.64 -17.89
N GLY A 82 -15.98 -27.46 -17.39
CA GLY A 82 -16.95 -26.44 -17.01
C GLY A 82 -17.77 -26.00 -18.24
N LYS A 83 -19.07 -25.77 -18.04
CA LYS A 83 -19.99 -25.35 -19.10
C LYS A 83 -19.49 -24.05 -19.77
N PRO A 84 -19.39 -23.99 -21.12
CA PRO A 84 -19.03 -22.76 -21.83
C PRO A 84 -19.94 -21.58 -21.44
N GLY A 85 -19.37 -20.37 -21.37
CA GLY A 85 -20.13 -19.14 -21.18
C GLY A 85 -21.05 -18.84 -22.38
N SER A 86 -22.03 -17.96 -22.17
CA SER A 86 -23.03 -17.62 -23.18
C SER A 86 -22.42 -17.03 -24.47
N VAL A 87 -22.88 -17.50 -25.61
CA VAL A 87 -22.43 -17.09 -26.95
C VAL A 87 -23.32 -15.97 -27.47
N VAL A 88 -22.74 -14.81 -27.79
CA VAL A 88 -23.45 -13.67 -28.35
C VAL A 88 -23.18 -13.58 -29.85
N THR A 89 -24.23 -13.46 -30.66
CA THR A 89 -24.15 -13.38 -32.14
C THR A 89 -25.12 -12.32 -32.66
N ILE A 90 -24.96 -11.87 -33.90
CA ILE A 90 -25.93 -11.03 -34.60
C ILE A 90 -26.72 -11.94 -35.54
N GLY A 91 -28.03 -12.00 -35.36
CA GLY A 91 -28.90 -12.81 -36.21
C GLY A 91 -29.09 -12.18 -37.59
N ASP A 92 -29.53 -12.97 -38.56
CA ASP A 92 -29.76 -12.51 -39.94
C ASP A 92 -30.79 -11.37 -40.04
N ASN A 93 -31.63 -11.18 -39.01
CA ASN A 93 -32.58 -10.08 -38.90
C ASN A 93 -31.95 -8.78 -38.35
N GLY A 94 -30.65 -8.77 -38.07
CA GLY A 94 -29.93 -7.61 -37.55
C GLY A 94 -30.10 -7.37 -36.06
N ASN A 95 -30.70 -8.30 -35.30
CA ASN A 95 -30.82 -8.20 -33.84
C ASN A 95 -29.69 -8.91 -33.10
N TRP A 96 -29.49 -8.57 -31.83
CA TRP A 96 -28.63 -9.33 -30.93
C TRP A 96 -29.25 -10.69 -30.57
N PHE A 97 -28.45 -11.76 -30.62
CA PHE A 97 -28.80 -13.12 -30.21
C PHE A 97 -27.89 -13.55 -29.06
N ILE A 98 -28.47 -14.07 -27.98
CA ILE A 98 -27.73 -14.65 -26.85
C ILE A 98 -28.10 -16.13 -26.77
N ASP A 99 -27.11 -17.01 -26.88
CA ASP A 99 -27.29 -18.47 -26.91
C ASP A 99 -28.29 -18.95 -27.97
N GLY A 100 -28.32 -18.26 -29.12
CA GLY A 100 -29.23 -18.56 -30.23
C GLY A 100 -30.67 -18.03 -30.04
N VAL A 101 -30.94 -17.27 -28.97
CA VAL A 101 -32.24 -16.63 -28.73
C VAL A 101 -32.19 -15.16 -29.15
N ASP A 102 -33.09 -14.79 -30.05
CA ASP A 102 -33.29 -13.39 -30.48
C ASP A 102 -33.76 -12.53 -29.31
N THR A 103 -33.04 -11.45 -29.03
CA THR A 103 -33.37 -10.52 -27.95
C THR A 103 -34.43 -9.48 -28.35
N GLY A 104 -34.73 -9.34 -29.66
CA GLY A 104 -35.63 -8.31 -30.18
C GLY A 104 -35.03 -6.90 -30.28
N TYR A 105 -33.76 -6.73 -29.90
CA TYR A 105 -33.05 -5.45 -29.99
C TYR A 105 -32.13 -5.41 -31.21
N ALA A 106 -32.32 -4.39 -32.06
CA ALA A 106 -31.49 -4.16 -33.24
C ALA A 106 -30.02 -3.89 -32.85
N SER A 107 -29.10 -4.52 -33.58
CA SER A 107 -27.65 -4.39 -33.38
C SER A 107 -27.04 -3.13 -34.01
N LYS A 108 -27.84 -2.35 -34.74
CA LYS A 108 -27.45 -1.08 -35.39
C LYS A 108 -28.57 -0.05 -35.30
N GLY A 109 -28.22 1.23 -35.16
CA GLY A 109 -29.15 2.36 -35.33
C GLY A 109 -29.25 2.82 -36.79
N ASP A 110 -30.32 3.52 -37.14
CA ASP A 110 -30.56 4.00 -38.50
C ASP A 110 -29.48 5.01 -38.95
N LYS A 111 -28.91 4.79 -40.14
CA LYS A 111 -27.92 5.66 -40.77
C LYS A 111 -28.64 6.78 -41.52
N GLY A 112 -28.29 8.04 -41.27
CA GLY A 112 -28.75 9.18 -42.07
C GLY A 112 -28.19 9.14 -43.50
N ASP A 113 -28.99 9.59 -44.46
CA ASP A 113 -28.68 9.50 -45.90
C ASP A 113 -27.38 10.24 -46.28
N GLN A 114 -26.59 9.61 -47.16
CA GLN A 114 -25.34 10.11 -47.70
C GLN A 114 -25.60 10.88 -49.00
N GLY A 115 -25.16 12.14 -49.10
CA GLY A 115 -25.24 12.94 -50.33
C GLY A 115 -24.34 12.43 -51.46
N ASP A 116 -24.76 12.67 -52.70
CA ASP A 116 -24.12 12.14 -53.92
C ASP A 116 -22.66 12.61 -54.11
N PRO A 117 -21.76 11.77 -54.67
CA PRO A 117 -20.36 12.14 -54.94
C PRO A 117 -20.22 13.10 -56.13
N GLY A 118 -19.48 14.19 -55.95
CA GLY A 118 -19.06 15.10 -57.03
C GLY A 118 -17.84 14.60 -57.82
N ASP A 119 -17.80 14.90 -59.11
CA ASP A 119 -16.75 14.48 -60.05
C ASP A 119 -15.34 15.00 -59.69
N LYS A 120 -14.33 14.20 -60.05
CA LYS A 120 -12.90 14.40 -59.73
C LYS A 120 -12.26 15.50 -60.58
N GLY A 121 -11.75 16.55 -59.93
CA GLY A 121 -10.90 17.59 -60.55
C GLY A 121 -9.40 17.33 -60.35
N ASP A 122 -8.59 17.78 -61.33
CA ASP A 122 -7.13 17.68 -61.35
C ASP A 122 -6.44 18.56 -60.27
N LYS A 123 -5.23 18.15 -59.90
CA LYS A 123 -4.38 18.75 -58.84
C LYS A 123 -3.84 20.14 -59.26
N GLY A 124 -4.10 21.16 -58.43
CA GLY A 124 -3.48 22.49 -58.46
C GLY A 124 -3.12 22.97 -57.05
N ASP A 125 -2.13 23.86 -56.94
CA ASP A 125 -1.33 24.19 -55.74
C ASP A 125 -2.08 24.68 -54.49
N THR A 126 -1.38 24.59 -53.35
CA THR A 126 -1.80 25.01 -51.99
C THR A 126 -2.40 26.43 -51.98
N GLY A 127 -3.67 26.52 -51.57
CA GLY A 127 -4.38 27.77 -51.27
C GLY A 127 -4.94 27.78 -49.85
N ASP A 128 -5.15 28.99 -49.32
CA ASP A 128 -5.50 29.31 -47.92
C ASP A 128 -6.78 28.62 -47.39
N LYS A 129 -6.89 28.61 -46.06
CA LYS A 129 -8.00 28.08 -45.24
C LYS A 129 -9.37 28.57 -45.74
N GLY A 130 -10.29 27.66 -46.09
CA GLY A 130 -11.62 27.98 -46.62
C GLY A 130 -12.61 28.50 -45.57
N ASP A 131 -13.41 29.50 -45.97
CA ASP A 131 -14.45 30.15 -45.16
C ASP A 131 -15.71 29.28 -44.98
N LYS A 132 -16.51 29.61 -43.95
CA LYS A 132 -17.76 28.94 -43.55
C LYS A 132 -18.83 29.00 -44.67
N GLY A 133 -19.54 27.89 -44.92
CA GLY A 133 -20.64 27.83 -45.91
C GLY A 133 -21.97 28.41 -45.42
N ASP A 134 -22.81 28.81 -46.37
CA ASP A 134 -24.12 29.44 -46.16
C ASP A 134 -25.14 28.52 -45.48
N THR A 135 -26.11 29.10 -44.77
CA THR A 135 -27.21 28.38 -44.10
C THR A 135 -28.58 28.82 -44.64
N ILE A 136 -29.51 27.88 -44.87
CA ILE A 136 -30.88 28.15 -45.36
C ILE A 136 -31.90 27.76 -44.30
N TYR A 137 -32.87 28.64 -44.02
CA TYR A 137 -34.02 28.34 -43.15
C TYR A 137 -35.32 28.92 -43.72
N TYR A 138 -36.46 28.41 -43.26
CA TYR A 138 -37.80 28.83 -43.72
C TYR A 138 -38.61 29.41 -42.58
N TYR A 139 -39.36 30.49 -42.82
CA TYR A 139 -40.33 31.05 -41.86
C TYR A 139 -41.67 31.37 -42.56
N PRO A 140 -42.80 31.34 -41.83
CA PRO A 140 -44.09 31.70 -42.40
C PRO A 140 -44.17 33.22 -42.61
N GLY A 141 -44.41 33.67 -43.84
CA GLY A 141 -44.64 35.09 -44.12
C GLY A 141 -45.99 35.53 -43.58
N THR A 142 -46.00 36.45 -42.63
CA THR A 142 -47.21 36.91 -41.93
C THR A 142 -47.62 38.34 -42.31
N GLU A 143 -46.77 39.06 -43.04
CA GLU A 143 -46.96 40.48 -43.37
C GLU A 143 -46.59 40.79 -44.84
N GLY A 144 -47.16 41.86 -45.38
CA GLY A 144 -46.81 42.36 -46.71
C GLY A 144 -47.03 41.37 -47.86
N GLU A 145 -46.13 41.37 -48.84
CA GLU A 145 -46.16 40.46 -50.00
C GLU A 145 -45.83 38.99 -49.64
N GLU A 146 -45.27 38.77 -48.44
CA GLU A 146 -44.93 37.44 -47.92
C GLU A 146 -46.16 36.76 -47.27
N ASN A 147 -47.22 37.51 -46.96
CA ASN A 147 -48.35 37.05 -46.19
C ASN A 147 -49.03 35.81 -46.81
N GLY A 148 -49.06 34.73 -46.03
CA GLY A 148 -49.71 33.46 -46.38
C GLY A 148 -48.80 32.42 -47.03
N PHE A 149 -47.51 32.73 -47.28
CA PHE A 149 -46.57 31.85 -47.98
C PHE A 149 -45.29 31.59 -47.18
N TRP A 150 -44.67 30.43 -47.36
CA TRP A 150 -43.35 30.16 -46.77
C TRP A 150 -42.30 31.09 -47.37
N VAL A 151 -41.41 31.63 -46.54
CA VAL A 151 -40.27 32.46 -46.96
C VAL A 151 -38.99 31.72 -46.67
N GLU A 152 -38.19 31.49 -47.71
CA GLU A 152 -36.86 30.91 -47.63
C GLU A 152 -35.83 32.02 -47.40
N VAL A 153 -34.99 31.88 -46.38
CA VAL A 153 -33.89 32.79 -46.10
C VAL A 153 -32.58 32.05 -46.30
N THR A 154 -31.69 32.62 -47.13
CA THR A 154 -30.31 32.16 -47.28
C THR A 154 -29.39 33.16 -46.58
N ARG A 155 -28.66 32.68 -45.57
CA ARG A 155 -27.68 33.44 -44.80
C ARG A 155 -26.27 33.08 -45.24
N ASP A 156 -25.57 34.08 -45.77
CA ASP A 156 -24.18 33.97 -46.23
C ASP A 156 -23.24 33.61 -45.06
N GLY A 157 -22.44 32.57 -45.21
CA GLY A 157 -21.59 32.01 -44.16
C GLY A 157 -20.38 32.87 -43.80
N VAL A 158 -20.01 33.82 -44.66
CA VAL A 158 -18.82 34.69 -44.51
C VAL A 158 -19.20 36.05 -43.91
N THR A 159 -20.30 36.63 -44.36
CA THR A 159 -20.74 37.99 -44.02
C THR A 159 -21.94 38.02 -43.07
N GLY A 160 -22.69 36.91 -42.97
CA GLY A 160 -23.89 36.82 -42.15
C GLY A 160 -25.12 37.51 -42.75
N ASN A 161 -25.04 38.05 -43.97
CA ASN A 161 -26.12 38.74 -44.65
C ASN A 161 -27.20 37.75 -45.14
N GLU A 162 -28.46 38.18 -45.07
CA GLU A 162 -29.61 37.35 -45.40
C GLU A 162 -30.28 37.81 -46.71
N THR A 163 -30.62 36.84 -47.57
CA THR A 163 -31.44 37.05 -48.76
C THR A 163 -32.72 36.22 -48.66
N LYS A 164 -33.87 36.82 -49.00
CA LYS A 164 -35.20 36.23 -48.81
C LYS A 164 -35.87 35.88 -50.14
N ARG A 165 -36.52 34.72 -50.23
CA ARG A 165 -37.34 34.27 -51.35
C ARG A 165 -38.70 33.78 -50.87
N ILE A 166 -39.77 34.44 -51.29
CA ILE A 166 -41.16 34.01 -51.02
C ILE A 166 -41.47 32.81 -51.91
N LEU A 167 -41.93 31.72 -51.30
CA LEU A 167 -42.32 30.49 -51.98
C LEU A 167 -43.80 30.52 -52.39
N THR A 168 -44.22 29.52 -53.15
CA THR A 168 -45.62 29.37 -53.58
C THR A 168 -46.46 28.51 -52.63
N GLU A 169 -45.81 27.75 -51.73
CA GLU A 169 -46.45 26.93 -50.72
C GLU A 169 -47.04 27.80 -49.61
N THR A 170 -48.34 27.63 -49.34
CA THR A 170 -48.99 28.30 -48.23
C THR A 170 -48.60 27.65 -46.91
N TRP A 171 -48.18 28.43 -45.92
CA TRP A 171 -47.79 27.89 -44.61
C TRP A 171 -48.98 27.50 -43.72
N LEU A 172 -50.21 27.81 -44.15
CA LEU A 172 -51.45 27.61 -43.40
C LEU A 172 -52.40 26.61 -44.11
N PRO A 173 -52.09 25.30 -44.10
CA PRO A 173 -52.96 24.30 -44.70
C PRO A 173 -54.32 24.19 -43.97
N LEU A 174 -55.41 24.27 -44.74
CA LEU A 174 -56.79 24.17 -44.24
C LEU A 174 -57.05 22.81 -43.55
N GLY A 175 -57.55 22.86 -42.31
CA GLY A 175 -58.03 21.67 -41.57
C GLY A 175 -57.02 21.03 -40.62
N THR A 176 -55.80 21.55 -40.52
CA THR A 176 -54.78 21.11 -39.55
C THR A 176 -54.42 22.24 -38.60
N VAL A 177 -54.37 21.96 -37.29
CA VAL A 177 -53.88 22.91 -36.29
C VAL A 177 -52.44 23.29 -36.65
N THR A 178 -52.20 24.58 -36.87
CA THR A 178 -50.90 25.10 -37.30
C THR A 178 -50.40 26.08 -36.25
N ALA A 179 -49.20 25.84 -35.73
CA ALA A 179 -48.58 26.69 -34.72
C ALA A 179 -47.56 27.61 -35.38
N VAL A 180 -47.71 28.92 -35.17
CA VAL A 180 -46.79 29.96 -35.64
C VAL A 180 -46.13 30.59 -34.44
N TRP A 181 -44.81 30.57 -34.42
CA TRP A 181 -44.06 31.33 -33.44
C TRP A 181 -43.86 32.76 -33.97
N ASP A 182 -44.53 33.71 -33.33
CA ASP A 182 -44.26 35.12 -33.49
C ASP A 182 -43.13 35.48 -32.52
N SER A 183 -41.90 35.45 -33.03
CA SER A 183 -40.69 35.75 -32.26
C SER A 183 -40.56 37.23 -31.89
N GLU A 184 -41.26 38.12 -32.61
CA GLU A 184 -41.17 39.58 -32.42
C GLU A 184 -42.12 40.04 -31.31
N ASN A 185 -43.35 39.53 -31.28
CA ASN A 185 -44.35 39.86 -30.26
C ASN A 185 -44.44 38.83 -29.12
N GLY A 186 -43.81 37.65 -29.28
CA GLY A 186 -43.68 36.67 -28.20
C GLY A 186 -44.86 35.75 -28.01
N TYR A 187 -45.57 35.44 -29.08
CA TYR A 187 -46.76 34.59 -29.02
C TYR A 187 -46.53 33.31 -29.82
N LEU A 188 -47.03 32.19 -29.28
CA LEU A 188 -47.35 31.03 -30.09
C LEU A 188 -48.80 31.16 -30.50
N THR A 189 -49.02 31.44 -31.79
CA THR A 189 -50.36 31.57 -32.35
C THR A 189 -50.76 30.25 -33.00
N LEU A 190 -51.84 29.65 -32.50
CA LEU A 190 -52.40 28.41 -33.01
C LEU A 190 -53.61 28.71 -33.89
N TYR A 191 -53.48 28.42 -35.18
CA TYR A 191 -54.53 28.53 -36.18
C TYR A 191 -55.26 27.20 -36.36
N ASN A 192 -56.50 27.25 -36.86
CA ASN A 192 -57.37 26.07 -37.09
C ASN A 192 -57.67 25.24 -35.84
N VAL A 193 -57.62 25.83 -34.64
CA VAL A 193 -58.05 25.20 -33.40
C VAL A 193 -59.57 25.17 -33.35
N ASP A 194 -60.17 24.02 -33.03
CA ASP A 194 -61.62 23.86 -32.94
C ASP A 194 -62.22 24.87 -31.94
N GLY A 195 -63.17 25.69 -32.40
CA GLY A 195 -63.77 26.79 -31.64
C GLY A 195 -63.09 28.16 -31.78
N ALA A 196 -61.90 28.27 -32.40
CA ALA A 196 -61.27 29.53 -32.75
C ALA A 196 -61.55 29.89 -34.22
N THR A 197 -61.75 31.18 -34.52
CA THR A 197 -61.97 31.63 -35.92
C THR A 197 -60.65 32.03 -36.57
N GLU A 198 -60.60 32.07 -37.91
CA GLU A 198 -59.40 32.55 -38.63
C GLU A 198 -59.03 34.00 -38.26
N GLU A 199 -60.02 34.82 -37.88
CA GLU A 199 -59.83 36.21 -37.45
C GLU A 199 -59.39 36.32 -35.97
N GLU A 200 -59.61 35.30 -35.15
CA GLU A 200 -59.25 35.22 -33.73
C GLU A 200 -58.59 33.87 -33.38
N PRO A 201 -57.33 33.63 -33.80
CA PRO A 201 -56.60 32.41 -33.47
C PRO A 201 -56.22 32.35 -31.98
N VAL A 202 -55.96 31.15 -31.46
CA VAL A 202 -55.56 30.98 -30.06
C VAL A 202 -54.13 31.48 -29.88
N ARG A 203 -53.91 32.51 -29.05
CA ARG A 203 -52.58 33.07 -28.78
C ARG A 203 -52.10 32.67 -27.38
N ILE A 204 -50.96 32.01 -27.31
CA ILE A 204 -50.28 31.66 -26.06
C ILE A 204 -49.08 32.61 -25.90
N PRO A 205 -49.05 33.50 -24.90
CA PRO A 205 -47.87 34.32 -24.64
C PRO A 205 -46.71 33.43 -24.17
N LEU A 206 -45.59 33.49 -24.88
CA LEU A 206 -44.37 32.72 -24.60
C LEU A 206 -43.47 33.44 -23.60
N TYR A 207 -43.61 34.76 -23.50
CA TYR A 207 -43.06 35.59 -22.43
C TYR A 207 -44.12 36.57 -21.94
N THR A 208 -43.94 37.07 -20.72
CA THR A 208 -44.77 38.15 -20.18
C THR A 208 -43.90 39.29 -19.67
N HIS A 209 -44.51 40.38 -19.20
CA HIS A 209 -43.79 41.45 -18.53
C HIS A 209 -43.20 40.96 -17.21
N LEU A 210 -42.00 41.46 -16.90
CA LEU A 210 -41.36 41.27 -15.59
C LEU A 210 -42.25 41.90 -14.51
N GLN A 211 -42.50 41.15 -13.43
CA GLN A 211 -43.36 41.61 -12.32
C GLN A 211 -42.59 41.80 -11.02
N SER A 212 -41.57 40.98 -10.78
CA SER A 212 -40.68 41.15 -9.64
C SER A 212 -39.32 40.52 -9.90
N ILE A 213 -38.30 41.03 -9.21
CA ILE A 213 -36.94 40.49 -9.17
C ILE A 213 -36.55 40.22 -7.72
N ALA A 214 -35.80 39.16 -7.48
CA ALA A 214 -35.30 38.82 -6.15
C ALA A 214 -33.85 38.37 -6.23
N PHE A 215 -33.01 38.87 -5.33
CA PHE A 215 -31.63 38.46 -5.18
C PHE A 215 -31.56 37.00 -4.72
N VAL A 216 -30.62 36.25 -5.28
CA VAL A 216 -30.33 34.87 -4.88
C VAL A 216 -29.02 34.87 -4.09
N PRO A 217 -29.06 35.05 -2.76
CA PRO A 217 -27.84 35.17 -1.97
C PRO A 217 -27.13 33.83 -1.84
N GLN A 218 -25.80 33.85 -2.01
CA GLN A 218 -24.95 32.71 -1.65
C GLN A 218 -24.55 32.73 -0.18
N VAL A 219 -24.44 33.93 0.40
CA VAL A 219 -24.06 34.18 1.78
C VAL A 219 -25.03 35.19 2.40
N ILE A 220 -25.29 35.04 3.69
CA ILE A 220 -26.12 35.97 4.48
C ILE A 220 -25.24 36.70 5.48
N ASP A 221 -25.38 38.03 5.56
CA ASP A 221 -24.83 38.82 6.64
C ASP A 221 -25.71 38.63 7.89
N THR A 222 -25.14 38.06 8.95
CA THR A 222 -25.88 37.74 10.17
C THR A 222 -26.22 38.95 11.04
N LYS A 223 -25.56 40.10 10.82
CA LYS A 223 -25.80 41.35 11.56
C LYS A 223 -27.01 42.09 10.99
N LEU A 224 -27.15 42.12 9.67
CA LEU A 224 -28.22 42.78 8.94
C LEU A 224 -29.36 41.84 8.53
N GLY A 225 -29.11 40.52 8.46
CA GLY A 225 -30.07 39.53 7.97
C GLY A 225 -30.30 39.61 6.46
N MET A 226 -29.31 40.10 5.70
CA MET A 226 -29.41 40.40 4.27
C MET A 226 -28.47 39.51 3.45
N GLY A 227 -28.78 39.29 2.17
CA GLY A 227 -27.86 38.67 1.23
C GLY A 227 -26.58 39.47 1.04
N VAL A 228 -25.45 38.83 0.75
CA VAL A 228 -24.15 39.50 0.59
C VAL A 228 -23.65 39.42 -0.85
N ILE A 229 -23.09 40.53 -1.33
CA ILE A 229 -22.25 40.61 -2.52
C ILE A 229 -20.83 40.94 -2.05
N ASP A 230 -19.93 39.97 -2.16
CA ASP A 230 -18.54 40.09 -1.72
C ASP A 230 -17.62 40.50 -2.88
N PHE A 231 -16.74 41.46 -2.61
CA PHE A 231 -15.70 41.91 -3.52
C PHE A 231 -14.32 41.81 -2.88
N TYR A 232 -13.33 41.58 -3.72
CA TYR A 232 -11.92 41.80 -3.44
C TYR A 232 -11.47 43.08 -4.14
N THR A 233 -10.70 43.91 -3.46
CA THR A 233 -10.14 45.14 -4.04
C THR A 233 -8.64 45.19 -3.84
N ILE A 234 -7.89 45.55 -4.87
CA ILE A 234 -6.46 45.74 -4.82
C ILE A 234 -6.16 47.21 -4.48
N THR A 235 -5.43 47.42 -3.39
CA THR A 235 -4.89 48.73 -3.01
C THR A 235 -3.37 48.65 -2.93
N ARG A 236 -2.68 49.61 -3.55
CA ARG A 236 -1.22 49.75 -3.39
C ARG A 236 -0.87 51.17 -2.97
N ALA A 237 -0.03 51.31 -1.95
CA ALA A 237 0.37 52.61 -1.38
C ALA A 237 -0.81 53.54 -1.02
N GLY A 238 -1.96 52.96 -0.65
CA GLY A 238 -3.18 53.70 -0.30
C GLY A 238 -4.11 54.02 -1.47
N GLU A 239 -3.66 53.89 -2.71
CA GLU A 239 -4.45 54.11 -3.95
C GLU A 239 -5.24 52.83 -4.31
N PHE A 240 -6.53 52.99 -4.59
CA PHE A 240 -7.37 51.91 -5.15
C PHE A 240 -6.94 51.64 -6.60
N ILE A 241 -6.66 50.38 -6.93
CA ILE A 241 -6.19 49.98 -8.26
C ILE A 241 -7.32 49.30 -9.04
N ALA A 242 -8.00 48.34 -8.43
CA ALA A 242 -9.05 47.54 -9.07
C ALA A 242 -9.95 46.85 -8.05
N ALA A 243 -11.18 46.54 -8.46
CA ALA A 243 -12.05 45.56 -7.82
C ALA A 243 -12.22 44.35 -8.74
N ASN A 244 -12.47 43.18 -8.17
CA ASN A 244 -12.74 41.99 -8.98
C ASN A 244 -14.14 42.00 -9.59
N ASP A 245 -14.30 41.17 -10.61
CA ASP A 245 -15.57 40.87 -11.27
C ASP A 245 -16.36 39.86 -10.41
N ALA A 246 -17.28 40.33 -9.57
CA ALA A 246 -18.16 39.46 -8.80
C ALA A 246 -19.36 39.00 -9.63
N GLN A 247 -19.77 37.74 -9.49
CA GLN A 247 -20.96 37.20 -10.15
C GLN A 247 -22.13 37.13 -9.18
N VAL A 248 -23.26 37.70 -9.57
CA VAL A 248 -24.48 37.73 -8.77
C VAL A 248 -25.68 37.26 -9.58
N THR A 249 -26.59 36.53 -8.95
CA THR A 249 -27.76 35.96 -9.61
C THR A 249 -29.04 36.55 -9.04
N TYR A 250 -29.96 36.89 -9.92
CA TYR A 250 -31.31 37.35 -9.59
C TYR A 250 -32.34 36.44 -10.22
N ARG A 251 -33.37 36.10 -9.45
CA ARG A 251 -34.53 35.36 -9.95
C ARG A 251 -35.52 36.32 -10.58
N LEU A 252 -35.95 36.03 -11.81
CA LEU A 252 -37.04 36.74 -12.47
C LEU A 252 -38.39 36.12 -12.14
N ASN A 253 -39.43 36.96 -12.04
CA ASN A 253 -40.80 36.49 -11.91
C ASN A 253 -41.74 37.24 -12.89
N PRO A 254 -42.42 36.52 -13.79
CA PRO A 254 -42.22 35.10 -14.07
C PRO A 254 -40.85 34.83 -14.72
N GLN A 255 -40.40 33.57 -14.65
CA GLN A 255 -39.07 33.13 -15.10
C GLN A 255 -38.81 33.36 -16.60
N ASN A 256 -39.86 33.43 -17.41
CA ASN A 256 -39.82 33.69 -18.84
C ASN A 256 -40.13 35.15 -19.18
N ALA A 257 -39.89 36.11 -18.28
CA ALA A 257 -40.15 37.51 -18.54
C ALA A 257 -39.31 38.05 -19.72
N LYS A 258 -39.90 38.92 -20.55
CA LYS A 258 -39.16 39.68 -21.58
C LYS A 258 -38.26 40.70 -20.88
N VAL A 259 -36.95 40.64 -21.13
CA VAL A 259 -35.96 41.52 -20.50
C VAL A 259 -35.10 42.30 -21.50
N SER A 260 -35.35 42.17 -22.80
CA SER A 260 -34.61 42.90 -23.85
C SER A 260 -34.77 44.42 -23.75
N ASP A 261 -35.90 44.88 -23.22
CA ASP A 261 -36.26 46.30 -23.14
C ASP A 261 -36.02 46.86 -21.72
N ILE A 262 -35.35 46.08 -20.87
CA ILE A 262 -34.99 46.44 -19.50
C ILE A 262 -33.58 47.00 -19.48
N GLU A 263 -33.44 48.20 -18.96
CA GLU A 263 -32.16 48.76 -18.54
C GLU A 263 -31.90 48.38 -17.08
N TRP A 264 -30.73 47.79 -16.83
CA TRP A 264 -30.33 47.31 -15.50
C TRP A 264 -29.36 48.29 -14.86
N SER A 265 -29.59 48.64 -13.60
CA SER A 265 -28.70 49.47 -12.81
C SER A 265 -28.74 49.05 -11.34
N PHE A 266 -27.75 49.47 -10.54
CA PHE A 266 -27.82 49.35 -9.09
C PHE A 266 -28.21 50.69 -8.48
N ILE A 267 -29.09 50.63 -7.49
CA ILE A 267 -29.28 51.72 -6.54
C ILE A 267 -28.56 51.36 -5.24
N ASP A 268 -27.84 52.32 -4.66
CA ASP A 268 -27.04 52.11 -3.44
C ASP A 268 -27.43 53.08 -2.32
N ARG A 269 -27.23 52.62 -1.07
CA ARG A 269 -27.50 53.39 0.15
C ARG A 269 -26.44 53.14 1.22
N THR A 270 -26.10 54.19 1.96
CA THR A 270 -25.32 54.10 3.22
C THR A 270 -26.26 54.27 4.42
N VAL A 271 -26.30 53.29 5.33
CA VAL A 271 -27.26 53.30 6.46
C VAL A 271 -26.55 53.42 7.82
N GLU A 272 -26.97 54.40 8.65
CA GLU A 272 -26.46 54.63 10.02
C GLU A 272 -27.59 54.52 11.08
N THR A 273 -28.63 55.38 11.03
CA THR A 273 -29.84 55.32 11.91
C THR A 273 -31.15 55.89 11.32
N ARG A 274 -31.14 56.61 10.18
CA ARG A 274 -32.32 57.06 9.39
C ARG A 274 -31.97 57.12 7.88
N VAL A 275 -33.01 57.08 7.03
CA VAL A 275 -32.95 57.00 5.55
C VAL A 275 -32.10 58.11 4.92
N ALA A 276 -31.06 57.72 4.16
CA ALA A 276 -30.42 58.53 3.12
C ALA A 276 -31.06 58.19 1.75
N GLY A 277 -31.00 59.12 0.79
CA GLY A 277 -31.52 58.91 -0.57
C GLY A 277 -30.71 57.88 -1.38
N ASP A 278 -31.28 57.44 -2.51
CA ASP A 278 -30.61 56.53 -3.44
C ASP A 278 -29.43 57.21 -4.13
N ASN A 279 -28.30 56.52 -4.20
CA ASN A 279 -27.15 56.80 -5.05
C ASN A 279 -27.04 55.71 -6.14
N ALA A 280 -26.13 55.85 -7.10
CA ALA A 280 -25.93 54.85 -8.16
C ALA A 280 -24.44 54.58 -8.49
N ASP A 281 -23.51 55.08 -7.67
CA ASP A 281 -22.09 55.10 -8.01
C ASP A 281 -21.31 53.95 -7.37
N LEU A 282 -21.94 53.16 -6.48
CA LEU A 282 -21.21 52.14 -5.73
C LEU A 282 -20.79 50.94 -6.58
N LEU A 283 -21.72 50.41 -7.38
CA LEU A 283 -21.51 49.22 -8.21
C LEU A 283 -21.82 49.51 -9.67
N THR A 284 -21.05 48.90 -10.56
CA THR A 284 -21.30 48.93 -12.00
C THR A 284 -21.53 47.52 -12.53
N ILE A 285 -22.53 47.37 -13.40
CA ILE A 285 -22.79 46.14 -14.14
C ILE A 285 -21.82 46.09 -15.33
N VAL A 286 -20.98 45.07 -15.36
CA VAL A 286 -20.03 44.80 -16.45
C VAL A 286 -20.73 44.05 -17.58
N SER A 287 -21.53 43.04 -17.23
CA SER A 287 -22.31 42.26 -18.18
C SER A 287 -23.54 41.68 -17.50
N SER A 288 -24.54 41.34 -18.32
CA SER A 288 -25.74 40.62 -17.89
C SER A 288 -26.06 39.54 -18.91
N GLU A 289 -26.45 38.36 -18.42
CA GLU A 289 -26.77 37.21 -19.26
C GLU A 289 -27.89 36.38 -18.64
N ALA A 290 -28.63 35.66 -19.48
CA ALA A 290 -29.65 34.73 -19.02
C ALA A 290 -28.99 33.56 -18.28
N GLY A 291 -29.41 33.32 -17.04
CA GLY A 291 -28.98 32.19 -16.23
C GLY A 291 -29.88 30.97 -16.39
N GLU A 292 -29.54 29.89 -15.70
CA GLU A 292 -30.36 28.67 -15.68
C GLU A 292 -31.71 28.91 -14.96
N LEU A 293 -32.74 28.15 -15.35
CA LEU A 293 -34.07 28.13 -14.68
C LEU A 293 -34.75 29.51 -14.55
N GLY A 294 -34.55 30.42 -15.52
CA GLY A 294 -35.21 31.73 -15.57
C GLY A 294 -34.68 32.75 -14.57
N GLY A 295 -33.42 32.62 -14.17
CA GLY A 295 -32.66 33.68 -13.49
C GLY A 295 -31.88 34.55 -14.48
N MET A 296 -31.36 35.67 -14.00
CA MET A 296 -30.40 36.54 -14.69
C MET A 296 -29.11 36.58 -13.88
N ASN A 297 -27.97 36.39 -14.55
CA ASN A 297 -26.65 36.53 -13.97
C ASN A 297 -26.08 37.90 -14.36
N PHE A 298 -25.48 38.57 -13.40
CA PHE A 298 -24.79 39.83 -13.60
C PHE A 298 -23.34 39.68 -13.15
N THR A 299 -22.42 40.14 -14.00
CA THR A 299 -21.05 40.40 -13.57
C THR A 299 -20.99 41.84 -13.11
N VAL A 300 -20.59 42.07 -11.87
CA VAL A 300 -20.63 43.37 -11.21
C VAL A 300 -19.25 43.74 -10.69
N LYS A 301 -18.95 45.03 -10.63
CA LYS A 301 -17.72 45.60 -10.09
C LYS A 301 -18.02 46.64 -9.04
N ALA A 302 -17.22 46.67 -7.98
CA ALA A 302 -17.20 47.79 -7.05
C ALA A 302 -16.35 48.93 -7.62
N ASN A 303 -16.86 50.16 -7.56
CA ASN A 303 -16.18 51.34 -8.12
C ASN A 303 -15.16 51.96 -7.16
N ASP A 304 -15.20 51.59 -5.88
CA ASP A 304 -14.28 52.04 -4.84
C ASP A 304 -14.08 50.93 -3.80
N ALA A 305 -13.01 51.01 -3.01
CA ALA A 305 -12.70 50.12 -1.90
C ALA A 305 -13.54 50.40 -0.63
N LEU A 306 -14.67 51.10 -0.76
CA LEU A 306 -15.55 51.48 0.36
C LEU A 306 -14.86 52.27 1.50
N LYS A 307 -13.72 52.92 1.22
CA LYS A 307 -12.87 53.59 2.23
C LYS A 307 -13.54 54.77 2.94
N SER A 308 -14.64 55.28 2.40
CA SER A 308 -15.40 56.43 2.92
C SER A 308 -16.52 56.04 3.90
N LEU A 309 -16.83 54.74 4.07
CA LEU A 309 -17.80 54.26 5.05
C LEU A 309 -17.26 54.44 6.48
N LYS A 310 -18.07 55.02 7.36
CA LYS A 310 -17.75 55.07 8.80
C LYS A 310 -17.97 53.70 9.44
N GLU A 311 -17.32 53.46 10.59
CA GLU A 311 -17.39 52.18 11.33
C GLU A 311 -18.83 51.73 11.69
N ASN A 312 -19.78 52.66 11.75
CA ASN A 312 -21.19 52.41 12.05
C ASN A 312 -22.11 52.46 10.82
N GLN A 313 -21.56 52.45 9.62
CA GLN A 313 -22.29 52.49 8.36
C GLN A 313 -22.11 51.20 7.58
N GLU A 314 -23.17 50.77 6.92
CA GLU A 314 -23.17 49.61 6.03
C GLU A 314 -23.61 50.07 4.63
N ALA A 315 -22.94 49.58 3.59
CA ALA A 315 -23.33 49.80 2.20
C ALA A 315 -24.28 48.69 1.74
N ILE A 316 -25.45 49.08 1.25
CA ILE A 316 -26.45 48.17 0.72
C ILE A 316 -26.86 48.59 -0.69
N VAL A 317 -27.19 47.61 -1.52
CA VAL A 317 -27.57 47.81 -2.92
C VAL A 317 -28.83 47.03 -3.26
N ALA A 318 -29.61 47.51 -4.23
CA ALA A 318 -30.67 46.75 -4.86
C ALA A 318 -30.55 46.87 -6.39
N LEU A 319 -30.87 45.80 -7.10
CA LEU A 319 -30.92 45.81 -8.56
C LEU A 319 -32.21 46.51 -8.99
N GLN A 320 -32.09 47.47 -9.90
CA GLN A 320 -33.18 48.18 -10.54
C GLN A 320 -33.32 47.69 -11.98
N ALA A 321 -34.55 47.38 -12.36
CA ALA A 321 -34.98 47.07 -13.71
C ALA A 321 -35.89 48.20 -14.22
N LEU A 322 -35.40 49.04 -15.11
CA LEU A 322 -36.17 50.10 -15.75
C LEU A 322 -36.67 49.61 -17.11
N ASN A 323 -37.99 49.52 -17.27
CA ASN A 323 -38.59 49.22 -18.56
C ASN A 323 -38.62 50.49 -19.42
N THR A 324 -37.84 50.47 -20.50
CA THR A 324 -37.66 51.62 -21.41
C THR A 324 -38.86 51.92 -22.30
N GLU A 325 -39.82 50.98 -22.42
CA GLU A 325 -41.03 51.18 -23.24
C GLU A 325 -42.11 51.98 -22.51
N ASN A 326 -42.18 51.87 -21.17
CA ASN A 326 -43.29 52.41 -20.39
C ASN A 326 -42.87 53.15 -19.11
N ASP A 327 -41.57 53.38 -18.91
CA ASP A 327 -40.97 54.06 -17.76
C ASP A 327 -41.37 53.43 -16.40
N THR A 328 -41.64 52.12 -16.37
CA THR A 328 -41.91 51.41 -15.11
C THR A 328 -40.64 50.83 -14.49
N GLU A 329 -40.52 50.96 -13.18
CA GLU A 329 -39.35 50.54 -12.42
C GLU A 329 -39.71 49.39 -11.46
N ILE A 330 -38.86 48.36 -11.44
CA ILE A 330 -38.93 47.25 -10.49
C ILE A 330 -37.59 47.17 -9.76
N VAL A 331 -37.63 47.14 -8.44
CA VAL A 331 -36.43 47.06 -7.59
C VAL A 331 -36.44 45.74 -6.82
N SER A 332 -35.28 45.13 -6.68
CA SER A 332 -35.10 43.91 -5.89
C SER A 332 -35.14 44.16 -4.38
N ASP A 333 -35.06 43.09 -3.60
CA ASP A 333 -34.57 43.16 -2.23
C ASP A 333 -33.13 43.69 -2.17
N TYR A 334 -32.76 44.26 -1.03
CA TYR A 334 -31.43 44.80 -0.82
C TYR A 334 -30.43 43.70 -0.41
N ALA A 335 -29.21 43.82 -0.93
CA ALA A 335 -28.05 43.06 -0.53
C ALA A 335 -27.02 43.96 0.16
N ALA A 336 -26.28 43.41 1.12
CA ALA A 336 -25.12 44.07 1.71
C ALA A 336 -23.89 43.91 0.81
N VAL A 337 -23.12 44.98 0.64
CA VAL A 337 -21.86 44.97 -0.10
C VAL A 337 -20.70 44.88 0.88
N LYS A 338 -19.83 43.88 0.72
CA LYS A 338 -18.63 43.73 1.52
C LYS A 338 -17.39 43.75 0.63
N VAL A 339 -16.37 44.42 1.10
CA VAL A 339 -15.09 44.56 0.39
C VAL A 339 -13.97 44.05 1.29
N THR A 340 -13.16 43.14 0.75
CA THR A 340 -11.89 42.70 1.34
C THR A 340 -10.73 43.33 0.58
N GLU A 341 -9.90 44.09 1.29
CA GLU A 341 -8.78 44.82 0.70
C GLU A 341 -7.50 43.96 0.65
N LEU A 342 -6.93 43.81 -0.54
CA LEU A 342 -5.70 43.07 -0.83
C LEU A 342 -4.53 44.05 -1.07
N LYS A 343 -3.41 43.86 -0.40
CA LYS A 343 -2.26 44.78 -0.35
C LYS A 343 -0.90 44.07 -0.48
N ASP A 344 -0.80 42.81 -0.05
CA ASP A 344 0.46 42.05 0.00
C ASP A 344 0.47 40.94 -1.07
N PHE A 345 1.23 41.19 -2.13
CA PHE A 345 1.34 40.32 -3.30
C PHE A 345 2.76 39.79 -3.46
N VAL A 346 2.88 38.51 -3.79
CA VAL A 346 4.14 37.87 -4.17
C VAL A 346 3.96 37.13 -5.50
N ILE A 347 5.05 36.94 -6.24
CA ILE A 347 5.05 36.09 -7.44
C ILE A 347 5.58 34.72 -7.03
N ILE A 348 4.87 33.68 -7.43
CA ILE A 348 5.14 32.29 -7.10
C ILE A 348 5.23 31.45 -8.37
N ASN A 349 5.85 30.28 -8.27
CA ASN A 349 5.74 29.24 -9.29
C ASN A 349 4.44 28.42 -9.11
N LYS A 350 4.14 27.52 -10.06
CA LYS A 350 2.94 26.66 -10.01
C LYS A 350 2.89 25.67 -8.85
N THR A 351 4.03 25.40 -8.21
CA THR A 351 4.11 24.61 -6.96
C THR A 351 3.97 25.47 -5.70
N LYS A 352 3.60 26.76 -5.85
CA LYS A 352 3.44 27.75 -4.78
C LYS A 352 4.73 28.12 -4.04
N LEU A 353 5.89 27.84 -4.64
CA LEU A 353 7.16 28.34 -4.13
C LEU A 353 7.30 29.82 -4.51
N LYS A 354 7.64 30.66 -3.53
CA LYS A 354 7.86 32.09 -3.73
C LYS A 354 9.15 32.33 -4.50
N TYR A 355 9.07 33.14 -5.55
CA TYR A 355 10.27 33.67 -6.22
C TYR A 355 10.90 34.82 -5.43
N ASP A 356 12.22 34.93 -5.53
CA ASP A 356 12.95 35.98 -4.82
C ASP A 356 12.71 37.35 -5.42
N GLU A 357 12.48 38.33 -4.54
CA GLU A 357 12.35 39.75 -4.91
C GLU A 357 13.71 40.39 -5.19
N GLN A 358 14.79 39.74 -4.74
CA GLN A 358 16.17 40.15 -4.95
C GLN A 358 16.83 39.25 -6.00
N GLN A 359 17.91 39.75 -6.59
CA GLN A 359 18.68 38.99 -7.56
C GLN A 359 19.24 37.69 -6.92
N PRO A 360 18.97 36.49 -7.48
CA PRO A 360 19.39 35.21 -6.92
C PRO A 360 20.90 35.04 -6.80
N ALA A 361 21.35 34.29 -5.80
CA ALA A 361 22.74 33.90 -5.64
C ALA A 361 23.19 32.94 -6.75
N PHE A 362 24.49 32.88 -7.05
CA PHE A 362 25.01 32.08 -8.16
C PHE A 362 24.86 30.57 -7.94
N ASP A 363 25.05 30.14 -6.71
CA ASP A 363 24.97 28.76 -6.22
C ASP A 363 23.54 28.32 -5.88
N GLU A 364 22.57 29.22 -5.95
CA GLU A 364 21.16 28.90 -5.72
C GLU A 364 20.60 27.97 -6.80
N ALA A 365 19.65 27.11 -6.44
CA ALA A 365 19.01 26.22 -7.41
C ALA A 365 18.24 27.01 -8.49
N ALA A 366 18.12 26.46 -9.69
CA ALA A 366 17.29 27.04 -10.72
C ALA A 366 15.79 26.85 -10.43
N ASP A 367 15.00 27.85 -10.78
CA ASP A 367 13.54 27.89 -10.65
C ASP A 367 12.84 27.06 -11.74
N ALA A 368 13.40 27.07 -12.95
CA ALA A 368 12.89 26.36 -14.11
C ALA A 368 14.02 25.99 -15.10
N TYR A 369 13.72 25.13 -16.06
CA TYR A 369 14.71 24.55 -16.97
C TYR A 369 14.38 24.87 -18.43
N LEU A 370 15.41 25.15 -19.22
CA LEU A 370 15.32 25.41 -20.65
C LEU A 370 16.21 24.41 -21.39
N LYS A 371 15.61 23.48 -22.15
CA LYS A 371 16.38 22.65 -23.06
C LYS A 371 17.05 23.51 -24.13
N TYR A 372 18.32 23.26 -24.41
CA TYR A 372 19.19 24.13 -25.23
C TYR A 372 18.73 24.34 -26.69
N ASP A 373 17.87 23.47 -27.22
CA ASP A 373 17.31 23.52 -28.58
C ASP A 373 15.81 23.87 -28.59
N ALA A 374 15.23 24.18 -27.43
CA ALA A 374 13.83 24.53 -27.26
C ALA A 374 13.64 26.01 -26.87
N SER A 375 12.41 26.35 -26.49
CA SER A 375 12.00 27.65 -25.96
C SER A 375 11.14 27.44 -24.72
N ILE A 376 11.19 28.37 -23.76
CA ILE A 376 10.31 28.40 -22.60
C ILE A 376 9.50 29.70 -22.57
N ASP A 377 8.20 29.59 -22.32
CA ASP A 377 7.31 30.74 -22.09
C ASP A 377 7.24 31.02 -20.58
N LEU A 378 7.77 32.17 -20.15
CA LEU A 378 7.81 32.55 -18.75
C LEU A 378 6.42 32.79 -18.14
N HIS A 379 5.38 33.08 -18.95
CA HIS A 379 4.00 33.16 -18.45
C HIS A 379 3.52 31.82 -17.87
N THR A 380 4.07 30.70 -18.34
CA THR A 380 3.64 29.37 -17.90
C THR A 380 4.21 28.96 -16.55
N VAL A 381 5.18 29.71 -16.01
CA VAL A 381 5.89 29.39 -14.76
C VAL A 381 5.66 30.43 -13.65
N VAL A 382 4.77 31.41 -13.85
CA VAL A 382 4.49 32.47 -12.86
C VAL A 382 3.00 32.57 -12.52
N GLU A 383 2.71 32.85 -11.25
CA GLU A 383 1.39 33.29 -10.79
C GLU A 383 1.56 34.37 -9.70
N THR A 384 0.55 35.21 -9.49
CA THR A 384 0.55 36.22 -8.43
C THR A 384 -0.37 35.79 -7.30
N TYR A 385 0.20 35.71 -6.10
CA TYR A 385 -0.46 35.25 -4.89
C TYR A 385 -0.73 36.42 -3.94
N ALA A 386 -1.98 36.52 -3.46
CA ALA A 386 -2.40 37.50 -2.45
C ALA A 386 -2.40 36.84 -1.06
N LYS A 387 -1.59 37.36 -0.13
CA LYS A 387 -1.39 36.73 1.17
C LYS A 387 -2.61 36.80 2.07
N GLU A 388 -3.42 37.86 1.97
CA GLU A 388 -4.57 38.09 2.85
C GLU A 388 -5.67 37.04 2.71
N ILE A 389 -5.78 36.44 1.53
CA ILE A 389 -6.82 35.45 1.19
C ILE A 389 -6.25 34.07 0.87
N GLU A 390 -4.92 33.93 0.92
CA GLU A 390 -4.18 32.72 0.61
C GLU A 390 -4.51 32.09 -0.76
N LYS A 391 -4.70 32.94 -1.77
CA LYS A 391 -5.11 32.52 -3.12
C LYS A 391 -4.34 33.28 -4.20
N VAL A 392 -4.24 32.63 -5.37
CA VAL A 392 -3.77 33.30 -6.59
C VAL A 392 -4.84 34.24 -7.13
N LEU A 393 -4.42 35.32 -7.77
CA LEU A 393 -5.32 36.35 -8.30
C LEU A 393 -6.28 35.83 -9.38
N THR A 394 -5.84 34.86 -10.17
CA THR A 394 -6.61 34.20 -11.23
C THR A 394 -7.59 33.13 -10.73
N ASP A 395 -7.63 32.85 -9.41
CA ASP A 395 -8.56 31.89 -8.82
C ASP A 395 -10.02 32.24 -9.18
N ALA A 396 -10.84 31.24 -9.48
CA ALA A 396 -12.22 31.43 -9.93
C ALA A 396 -13.13 32.15 -8.91
N THR A 397 -12.72 32.26 -7.66
CA THR A 397 -13.41 33.05 -6.62
C THR A 397 -12.84 34.46 -6.48
N VAL A 398 -11.63 34.71 -6.96
CA VAL A 398 -10.91 35.99 -6.84
C VAL A 398 -11.04 36.82 -8.12
N ARG A 399 -10.79 36.23 -9.30
CA ARG A 399 -11.08 36.80 -10.64
C ARG A 399 -10.39 38.12 -10.96
N PHE A 400 -9.10 38.22 -10.69
CA PHE A 400 -8.24 39.25 -11.29
C PHE A 400 -7.41 38.65 -12.43
N GLU A 401 -7.18 39.45 -13.47
CA GLU A 401 -6.32 39.09 -14.60
C GLU A 401 -5.03 39.93 -14.55
N PRO A 402 -3.98 39.46 -13.86
CA PRO A 402 -2.71 40.15 -13.85
C PRO A 402 -2.01 40.03 -15.22
N ILE A 403 -1.40 41.12 -15.67
CA ILE A 403 -0.52 41.15 -16.85
C ILE A 403 0.93 41.05 -16.36
N TYR A 404 1.71 40.16 -16.95
CA TYR A 404 3.12 39.98 -16.62
C TYR A 404 4.02 40.64 -17.67
N GLU A 405 4.97 41.47 -17.22
CA GLU A 405 6.07 41.95 -18.05
C GLU A 405 7.37 41.28 -17.60
N PHE A 406 8.13 40.76 -18.57
CA PHE A 406 9.43 40.15 -18.33
C PHE A 406 10.55 41.03 -18.86
N ARG A 407 11.67 41.07 -18.13
CA ARG A 407 12.87 41.81 -18.55
C ARG A 407 14.10 40.94 -18.36
N LYS A 408 15.06 41.09 -19.27
CA LYS A 408 16.35 40.43 -19.17
C LYS A 408 17.38 41.41 -18.59
N PRO A 409 17.92 41.17 -17.38
CA PRO A 409 19.03 41.95 -16.84
C PRO A 409 20.21 42.00 -17.81
N ALA A 410 20.93 43.13 -17.80
CA ALA A 410 22.02 43.39 -18.75
C ALA A 410 23.21 42.44 -18.60
N SER A 411 23.48 41.96 -17.39
CA SER A 411 24.56 41.01 -17.09
C SER A 411 24.28 40.24 -15.81
N TYR A 412 24.74 38.99 -15.74
CA TYR A 412 24.78 38.16 -14.54
C TYR A 412 26.11 37.40 -14.54
N ILE A 413 27.08 37.89 -13.77
CA ILE A 413 28.47 37.37 -13.74
C ILE A 413 28.82 36.93 -12.32
N SER A 414 29.43 35.74 -12.19
CA SER A 414 29.84 35.21 -10.87
C SER A 414 30.94 36.10 -10.25
N PRO A 415 30.82 36.45 -8.96
CA PRO A 415 31.87 37.18 -8.25
C PRO A 415 33.20 36.41 -8.17
N GLU A 416 33.17 35.08 -8.25
CA GLU A 416 34.33 34.20 -8.07
C GLU A 416 35.13 33.97 -9.37
N ASP A 417 34.44 33.78 -10.49
CA ASP A 417 35.07 33.51 -11.79
C ASP A 417 35.36 34.79 -12.59
N GLY A 418 34.61 35.88 -12.32
CA GLY A 418 34.75 37.21 -12.91
C GLY A 418 34.62 37.32 -14.42
N ASN A 419 34.25 36.25 -15.15
CA ASN A 419 34.51 36.16 -16.59
C ASN A 419 33.30 35.77 -17.46
N THR A 420 32.36 34.95 -16.96
CA THR A 420 31.25 34.47 -17.80
C THR A 420 29.93 35.14 -17.44
N ASP A 421 29.36 35.86 -18.40
CA ASP A 421 28.04 36.47 -18.28
C ASP A 421 26.95 35.49 -18.73
N GLN A 422 26.14 35.02 -17.79
CA GLN A 422 25.06 34.05 -18.05
C GLN A 422 24.00 34.61 -19.00
N GLN A 423 23.80 35.94 -19.02
CA GLN A 423 22.76 36.59 -19.82
C GLN A 423 23.07 36.58 -21.33
N LYS A 424 24.32 36.28 -21.73
CA LYS A 424 24.73 36.19 -23.14
C LYS A 424 24.28 34.92 -23.83
N PHE A 425 23.91 33.89 -23.07
CA PHE A 425 23.54 32.58 -23.61
C PHE A 425 22.08 32.52 -24.07
N VAL A 426 21.28 33.55 -23.77
CA VAL A 426 19.84 33.55 -24.02
C VAL A 426 19.31 34.88 -24.54
N THR A 427 18.24 34.80 -25.31
CA THR A 427 17.41 35.92 -25.76
C THR A 427 16.03 35.83 -25.12
N LEU A 428 15.43 36.99 -24.83
CA LEU A 428 14.05 37.13 -24.35
C LEU A 428 13.27 37.96 -25.38
N ASP A 429 12.15 37.43 -25.87
CA ASP A 429 11.11 38.24 -26.50
C ASP A 429 10.23 38.83 -25.39
N GLU A 430 10.44 40.11 -25.07
CA GLU A 430 9.73 40.80 -23.98
C GLU A 430 8.22 40.89 -24.22
N LYS A 431 7.74 40.77 -25.47
CA LYS A 431 6.31 40.85 -25.79
C LYS A 431 5.59 39.55 -25.52
N THR A 432 6.26 38.43 -25.74
CA THR A 432 5.65 37.10 -25.61
C THR A 432 6.12 36.36 -24.36
N GLY A 433 7.14 36.87 -23.66
CA GLY A 433 7.76 36.19 -22.51
C GLY A 433 8.57 34.95 -22.89
N ILE A 434 8.88 34.77 -24.18
CA ILE A 434 9.57 33.57 -24.67
C ILE A 434 11.08 33.73 -24.55
N VAL A 435 11.72 32.79 -23.86
CA VAL A 435 13.17 32.69 -23.74
C VAL A 435 13.70 31.55 -24.62
N THR A 436 14.79 31.82 -25.32
CA THR A 436 15.51 30.86 -26.17
C THR A 436 17.02 31.00 -26.00
N VAL A 437 17.78 29.93 -26.29
CA VAL A 437 19.24 30.03 -26.39
C VAL A 437 19.62 30.93 -27.56
N ASP A 438 20.58 31.82 -27.35
CA ASP A 438 21.05 32.76 -28.36
C ASP A 438 21.81 32.04 -29.49
N LYS A 439 21.09 31.74 -30.58
CA LYS A 439 21.64 31.05 -31.75
C LYS A 439 22.49 31.94 -32.65
N GLU A 440 22.57 33.27 -32.42
CA GLU A 440 23.39 34.15 -33.26
C GLU A 440 24.88 33.85 -33.14
N TRP A 441 25.33 33.45 -31.94
CA TRP A 441 26.73 33.07 -31.70
C TRP A 441 26.87 31.62 -31.22
N LEU A 442 25.79 30.97 -30.78
CA LEU A 442 25.76 29.54 -30.47
C LEU A 442 24.92 28.78 -31.50
N ALA A 443 25.45 28.61 -32.71
CA ALA A 443 24.74 27.98 -33.83
C ALA A 443 24.04 26.64 -33.48
N GLN A 444 24.65 25.83 -32.59
CA GLN A 444 24.05 24.59 -32.09
C GLN A 444 23.36 24.76 -30.72
N GLY A 445 23.73 25.77 -29.93
CA GLY A 445 23.25 26.01 -28.56
C GLY A 445 23.78 25.08 -27.48
N THR A 446 24.39 23.94 -27.82
CA THR A 446 24.88 22.95 -26.84
C THR A 446 25.90 23.51 -25.84
N ALA A 447 26.69 24.53 -26.21
CA ALA A 447 27.64 25.17 -25.31
C ALA A 447 26.97 26.07 -24.23
N ALA A 448 25.66 26.28 -24.33
CA ALA A 448 24.87 26.95 -23.29
C ALA A 448 24.43 25.99 -22.17
N VAL A 449 24.55 24.67 -22.35
CA VAL A 449 24.17 23.69 -21.32
C VAL A 449 24.98 23.92 -20.04
N GLY A 450 24.30 23.92 -18.90
CA GLY A 450 24.83 24.21 -17.57
C GLY A 450 24.93 25.70 -17.21
N ARG A 451 24.45 26.61 -18.08
CA ARG A 451 24.39 28.05 -17.78
C ARG A 451 23.08 28.40 -17.08
N THR A 452 23.13 29.40 -16.20
CA THR A 452 22.01 29.76 -15.33
C THR A 452 21.59 31.24 -15.45
N PRO A 453 20.91 31.65 -16.54
CA PRO A 453 20.47 33.03 -16.71
C PRO A 453 19.30 33.39 -15.78
N ILE A 454 19.09 34.68 -15.55
CA ILE A 454 18.01 35.23 -14.71
C ILE A 454 17.11 36.19 -15.50
N PHE A 455 15.86 36.34 -15.06
CA PHE A 455 14.85 37.24 -15.64
C PHE A 455 14.08 37.96 -14.55
N GLU A 456 13.79 39.24 -14.73
CA GLU A 456 12.89 40.00 -13.87
C GLU A 456 11.45 39.80 -14.37
N VAL A 457 10.51 39.66 -13.44
CA VAL A 457 9.07 39.63 -13.72
C VAL A 457 8.35 40.69 -12.89
N TYR A 458 7.43 41.41 -13.54
CA TYR A 458 6.55 42.39 -12.91
C TYR A 458 5.10 42.01 -13.18
N ALA A 459 4.29 41.93 -12.14
CA ALA A 459 2.85 41.71 -12.25
C ALA A 459 2.11 43.06 -12.21
N PHE A 460 1.20 43.29 -13.15
CA PHE A 460 0.41 44.51 -13.29
C PHE A 460 -1.08 44.22 -13.24
N VAL A 461 -1.85 45.12 -12.65
CA VAL A 461 -3.31 45.17 -12.75
C VAL A 461 -3.70 46.61 -13.05
N ASN A 462 -4.53 46.84 -14.08
CA ASN A 462 -4.89 48.20 -14.55
C ASN A 462 -3.67 49.12 -14.72
N ASP A 463 -2.64 48.66 -15.44
CA ASP A 463 -1.38 49.39 -15.71
C ASP A 463 -0.55 49.79 -14.48
N LYS A 464 -0.89 49.30 -13.30
CA LYS A 464 -0.15 49.54 -12.06
C LYS A 464 0.55 48.26 -11.63
N ALA A 465 1.87 48.32 -11.47
CA ALA A 465 2.63 47.20 -10.93
C ALA A 465 2.12 46.89 -9.52
N ILE A 466 1.99 45.61 -9.16
CA ILE A 466 1.57 45.13 -7.84
C ILE A 466 2.61 44.24 -7.15
N ALA A 467 3.42 43.51 -7.91
CA ALA A 467 4.51 42.67 -7.40
C ALA A 467 5.66 42.58 -8.41
N ASN A 468 6.86 42.21 -7.95
CA ASN A 468 8.01 41.92 -8.80
C ASN A 468 8.87 40.81 -8.19
N ALA A 469 9.58 40.05 -9.02
CA ALA A 469 10.49 38.98 -8.60
C ALA A 469 11.54 38.66 -9.68
N TYR A 470 12.44 37.73 -9.39
CA TYR A 470 13.40 37.13 -10.32
C TYR A 470 13.08 35.66 -10.58
N ILE A 471 13.38 35.20 -11.79
CA ILE A 471 13.29 33.80 -12.21
C ILE A 471 14.68 33.37 -12.68
N LYS A 472 15.27 32.36 -12.06
CA LYS A 472 16.54 31.75 -12.46
C LYS A 472 16.28 30.50 -13.29
N LEU A 473 16.78 30.47 -14.52
CA LEU A 473 16.71 29.26 -15.35
C LEU A 473 18.02 28.47 -15.28
N GLU A 474 17.97 27.19 -15.57
CA GLU A 474 19.14 26.38 -15.96
C GLU A 474 18.94 25.84 -17.38
N ILE A 475 19.97 25.97 -18.21
CA ILE A 475 19.94 25.45 -19.58
C ILE A 475 20.40 24.01 -19.58
N THR A 476 19.57 23.10 -20.06
CA THR A 476 19.80 21.65 -19.96
C THR A 476 19.97 21.02 -21.34
N LYS A 477 20.65 19.87 -21.39
CA LYS A 477 20.80 19.09 -22.61
C LYS A 477 19.50 18.40 -23.01
N ASP A 478 18.85 17.82 -22.00
CA ASP A 478 17.62 17.06 -22.11
C ASP A 478 16.47 17.83 -21.45
N ASP A 479 15.23 17.47 -21.79
CA ASP A 479 14.06 18.05 -21.12
C ASP A 479 14.07 17.63 -19.65
N VAL A 480 13.84 18.58 -18.74
CA VAL A 480 13.78 18.35 -17.31
C VAL A 480 12.34 18.44 -16.85
N ALA A 481 11.88 17.41 -16.14
CA ALA A 481 10.52 17.36 -15.62
C ALA A 481 10.32 18.44 -14.53
N PRO A 482 9.08 18.92 -14.32
CA PRO A 482 8.77 19.81 -13.21
C PRO A 482 9.02 19.16 -11.84
N GLU A 483 8.72 17.86 -11.75
CA GLU A 483 8.86 17.01 -10.57
C GLU A 483 10.20 16.25 -10.49
N ASP A 484 10.60 15.91 -9.26
CA ASP A 484 11.72 15.02 -9.00
C ASP A 484 11.43 13.63 -9.59
N LYS A 485 12.44 13.01 -10.20
CA LYS A 485 12.37 11.63 -10.64
C LYS A 485 12.31 10.69 -9.42
N GLU A 486 11.48 9.66 -9.56
CA GLU A 486 11.47 8.54 -8.64
C GLU A 486 12.83 7.85 -8.63
N ASP A 487 13.21 7.28 -7.48
CA ASP A 487 14.50 6.62 -7.33
C ASP A 487 14.57 5.38 -8.24
N PHE A 488 15.74 5.17 -8.87
CA PHE A 488 16.01 3.96 -9.62
C PHE A 488 16.49 2.89 -8.65
N GLU A 489 15.64 1.90 -8.41
CA GLU A 489 15.89 0.83 -7.45
C GLU A 489 16.38 -0.44 -8.14
N LYS A 490 17.37 -1.09 -7.54
CA LYS A 490 17.90 -2.37 -8.00
C LYS A 490 18.31 -3.25 -6.82
N THR A 491 17.86 -4.49 -6.78
CA THR A 491 18.35 -5.47 -5.81
C THR A 491 19.51 -6.28 -6.38
N TRP A 492 20.54 -6.48 -5.57
CA TRP A 492 21.63 -7.41 -5.83
C TRP A 492 21.82 -8.31 -4.61
N ASN A 493 21.68 -9.62 -4.82
CA ASN A 493 21.73 -10.60 -3.74
C ASN A 493 23.16 -11.13 -3.57
N ILE A 494 23.71 -10.96 -2.37
CA ILE A 494 24.98 -11.55 -1.97
C ILE A 494 24.81 -13.08 -1.95
N ASN A 495 25.86 -13.80 -2.32
CA ASN A 495 25.87 -15.25 -2.46
C ASN A 495 24.77 -15.76 -3.40
N HIS A 496 24.44 -14.97 -4.43
CA HIS A 496 23.33 -15.23 -5.36
C HIS A 496 21.96 -15.46 -4.69
N GLY A 497 21.77 -14.95 -3.47
CA GLY A 497 20.54 -15.12 -2.69
C GLY A 497 20.44 -16.44 -1.92
N GLU A 498 21.48 -17.27 -1.92
CA GLU A 498 21.56 -18.44 -1.05
C GLU A 498 22.09 -18.05 0.34
N ALA A 499 21.60 -18.70 1.40
CA ALA A 499 22.09 -18.47 2.75
C ALA A 499 23.57 -18.84 2.86
N ILE A 500 24.35 -17.97 3.50
CA ILE A 500 25.75 -18.24 3.84
C ILE A 500 25.75 -19.15 5.06
N GLU A 501 26.30 -20.36 4.91
CA GLU A 501 26.50 -21.29 6.02
C GLU A 501 27.57 -20.73 6.96
N TYR A 502 27.20 -20.46 8.20
CA TYR A 502 28.05 -19.76 9.17
C TYR A 502 29.37 -20.47 9.43
N ALA A 503 29.40 -21.80 9.39
CA ALA A 503 30.61 -22.58 9.56
C ALA A 503 31.62 -22.41 8.41
N ASP A 504 31.16 -22.04 7.21
CA ASP A 504 32.01 -21.85 6.03
C ASP A 504 32.68 -20.47 5.99
N ILE A 505 32.30 -19.55 6.89
CA ILE A 505 32.94 -18.24 7.00
C ILE A 505 34.36 -18.42 7.55
N ASP A 506 35.38 -18.10 6.76
CA ASP A 506 36.77 -18.22 7.19
C ASP A 506 37.04 -17.28 8.40
N PRO A 507 37.56 -17.78 9.52
CA PRO A 507 37.72 -16.98 10.74
C PRO A 507 38.80 -15.89 10.64
N ASN A 508 39.69 -15.96 9.65
CA ASN A 508 40.78 -15.01 9.46
C ASN A 508 40.48 -13.97 8.38
N THR A 509 39.78 -14.39 7.33
CA THR A 509 39.55 -13.59 6.11
C THR A 509 38.09 -13.25 5.85
N GLY A 510 37.15 -13.96 6.50
CA GLY A 510 35.71 -13.80 6.31
C GLY A 510 35.21 -14.34 4.98
N TYR A 511 33.91 -14.19 4.76
CA TYR A 511 33.27 -14.31 3.45
C TYR A 511 33.42 -12.98 2.71
N THR A 512 33.87 -13.03 1.46
CA THR A 512 34.08 -11.83 0.64
C THR A 512 33.43 -11.98 -0.72
N GLU A 513 32.76 -10.92 -1.16
CA GLU A 513 32.14 -10.81 -2.47
C GLU A 513 32.24 -9.37 -2.96
N HIS A 514 32.21 -9.16 -4.27
CA HIS A 514 32.34 -7.84 -4.87
C HIS A 514 31.25 -7.62 -5.92
N TYR A 515 30.70 -6.42 -5.90
CA TYR A 515 29.83 -5.93 -6.97
C TYR A 515 30.69 -5.11 -7.94
N ASP A 516 30.80 -5.55 -9.19
CA ASP A 516 31.75 -4.99 -10.15
C ASP A 516 31.16 -3.86 -11.01
N TRP A 517 32.05 -3.05 -11.60
CA TRP A 517 31.64 -1.96 -12.48
C TRP A 517 31.02 -2.46 -13.79
N ALA A 518 31.35 -3.67 -14.25
CA ALA A 518 30.78 -4.21 -15.49
C ALA A 518 29.28 -4.46 -15.35
N THR A 519 28.88 -5.03 -14.21
CA THR A 519 27.49 -5.29 -13.82
C THR A 519 26.75 -3.98 -13.59
N PHE A 520 27.34 -3.04 -12.84
CA PHE A 520 26.75 -1.70 -12.67
C PHE A 520 26.52 -0.99 -14.01
N ASN A 521 27.48 -1.07 -14.93
CA ASN A 521 27.34 -0.45 -16.25
C ASN A 521 26.22 -1.08 -17.08
N ALA A 522 26.15 -2.41 -17.11
CA ALA A 522 25.17 -3.13 -17.91
C ALA A 522 23.74 -3.04 -17.34
N GLU A 523 23.60 -3.10 -16.01
CA GLU A 523 22.29 -3.21 -15.37
C GLU A 523 21.70 -1.88 -14.93
N ILE A 524 22.53 -0.84 -14.76
CA ILE A 524 22.11 0.46 -14.24
C ILE A 524 22.40 1.57 -15.24
N LEU A 525 23.66 1.79 -15.62
CA LEU A 525 23.99 2.93 -16.49
C LEU A 525 23.41 2.80 -17.90
N ASP A 526 23.48 1.62 -18.52
CA ASP A 526 22.91 1.39 -19.85
C ASP A 526 21.38 1.58 -19.85
N VAL A 527 20.69 1.12 -18.80
CA VAL A 527 19.25 1.29 -18.61
C VAL A 527 18.88 2.76 -18.44
N LEU A 528 19.68 3.51 -17.68
CA LEU A 528 19.51 4.95 -17.49
C LEU A 528 20.00 5.79 -18.68
N GLY A 529 20.62 5.17 -19.69
CA GLY A 529 21.19 5.87 -20.84
C GLY A 529 22.36 6.79 -20.47
N LEU A 530 23.05 6.51 -19.37
CA LEU A 530 24.13 7.32 -18.84
C LEU A 530 25.49 6.78 -19.29
N THR A 531 26.38 7.67 -19.68
CA THR A 531 27.80 7.34 -19.78
C THR A 531 28.46 7.39 -18.41
N MET A 532 29.62 6.74 -18.30
CA MET A 532 30.42 6.76 -17.07
C MET A 532 30.83 8.17 -16.61
N GLU A 533 31.18 9.02 -17.58
CA GLU A 533 31.52 10.43 -17.35
C GLU A 533 30.33 11.21 -16.82
N GLU A 534 29.14 10.99 -17.39
CA GLU A 534 27.89 11.59 -16.89
C GLU A 534 27.55 11.12 -15.48
N PHE A 535 27.70 9.83 -15.18
CA PHE A 535 27.53 9.32 -13.81
C PHE A 535 28.47 10.05 -12.83
N SER A 536 29.77 10.13 -13.15
CA SER A 536 30.78 10.78 -12.30
C SER A 536 30.51 12.26 -12.00
N THR A 537 29.82 12.95 -12.91
CA THR A 537 29.57 14.39 -12.81
C THR A 537 28.20 14.71 -12.23
N ARG A 538 27.18 13.89 -12.49
CA ARG A 538 25.79 14.13 -12.10
C ARG A 538 25.40 13.51 -10.75
N TYR A 539 26.19 12.59 -10.20
CA TYR A 539 25.91 11.93 -8.92
C TYR A 539 26.90 12.33 -7.83
N ASN A 540 26.43 12.29 -6.57
CA ASN A 540 27.25 12.46 -5.38
C ASN A 540 27.89 11.14 -4.94
N ASP A 541 28.79 11.24 -3.96
CA ASP A 541 29.43 10.09 -3.31
C ASP A 541 28.40 9.10 -2.75
N ALA A 542 28.78 7.83 -2.72
CA ALA A 542 27.87 6.77 -2.32
C ALA A 542 27.61 6.80 -0.81
N GLU A 543 26.36 6.58 -0.42
CA GLU A 543 25.95 6.40 0.96
C GLU A 543 25.54 4.94 1.19
N VAL A 544 26.24 4.25 2.10
CA VAL A 544 25.85 2.91 2.54
C VAL A 544 25.08 3.00 3.86
N LYS A 545 23.88 2.41 3.89
CA LYS A 545 23.05 2.32 5.10
C LYS A 545 22.62 0.88 5.35
N TYR A 546 22.64 0.47 6.60
CA TYR A 546 22.01 -0.77 7.06
C TYR A 546 20.53 -0.47 7.35
N ILE A 547 19.64 -1.35 6.90
CA ILE A 547 18.21 -1.26 7.22
C ILE A 547 17.98 -2.02 8.52
N ASP A 548 18.06 -1.30 9.64
CA ASP A 548 17.79 -1.87 10.95
C ASP A 548 16.29 -2.19 11.09
N PRO A 549 15.90 -3.43 11.46
CA PRO A 549 14.50 -3.82 11.56
C PRO A 549 13.68 -3.01 12.56
N VAL A 550 14.33 -2.36 13.54
CA VAL A 550 13.68 -1.59 14.60
C VAL A 550 13.71 -0.09 14.31
N ASN A 551 14.86 0.42 13.84
CA ASN A 551 15.13 1.86 13.72
C ASN A 551 15.11 2.37 12.27
N GLY A 552 15.00 1.50 11.27
CA GLY A 552 15.08 1.86 9.86
C GLY A 552 16.52 2.12 9.38
N PRO A 553 16.70 2.87 8.28
CA PRO A 553 18.01 3.11 7.68
C PRO A 553 18.99 3.82 8.63
N THR A 554 20.17 3.24 8.85
CA THR A 554 21.23 3.77 9.72
C THR A 554 22.61 3.62 9.09
N THR A 555 23.53 4.51 9.42
CA THR A 555 24.95 4.41 9.02
C THR A 555 25.75 3.50 9.95
N GLN A 556 25.17 3.08 11.09
CA GLN A 556 25.79 2.12 11.99
C GLN A 556 25.67 0.71 11.40
N MET A 557 26.81 0.17 10.95
CA MET A 557 26.86 -1.19 10.44
C MET A 557 26.71 -2.22 11.58
N PRO A 558 26.04 -3.36 11.34
CA PRO A 558 26.00 -4.46 12.27
C PRO A 558 27.40 -5.07 12.45
N ASP A 559 27.63 -5.68 13.62
CA ASP A 559 28.91 -6.30 13.94
C ASP A 559 29.31 -7.32 12.88
N GLY A 560 30.59 -7.28 12.49
CA GLY A 560 31.17 -8.25 11.57
C GLY A 560 30.85 -8.04 10.09
N VAL A 561 30.15 -6.97 9.70
CA VAL A 561 29.89 -6.62 8.29
C VAL A 561 30.64 -5.36 7.90
N THR A 562 31.19 -5.33 6.70
CA THR A 562 31.75 -4.13 6.09
C THR A 562 31.39 -4.10 4.62
N ILE A 563 30.94 -2.94 4.15
CA ILE A 563 30.68 -2.67 2.73
C ILE A 563 31.48 -1.42 2.37
N ASP A 564 32.53 -1.59 1.58
CA ASP A 564 33.37 -0.51 1.08
C ASP A 564 32.97 -0.18 -0.37
N SER A 565 32.15 0.85 -0.54
CA SER A 565 31.71 1.35 -1.85
C SER A 565 32.67 2.39 -2.42
N LYS A 566 32.80 2.43 -3.75
CA LYS A 566 33.59 3.42 -4.48
C LYS A 566 32.74 4.59 -4.93
N ASN A 567 33.33 5.78 -4.93
CA ASN A 567 32.65 6.99 -5.33
C ASN A 567 32.66 7.16 -6.85
N PRO A 568 31.77 8.00 -7.40
CA PRO A 568 31.74 8.24 -8.85
C PRO A 568 33.06 8.79 -9.42
N ALA A 569 33.94 9.37 -8.59
CA ALA A 569 35.28 9.81 -8.98
C ALA A 569 36.31 8.67 -9.11
N ASP A 570 36.08 7.52 -8.46
CA ASP A 570 37.04 6.39 -8.37
C ASP A 570 36.90 5.37 -9.50
N VAL A 571 36.01 5.65 -10.44
CA VAL A 571 35.67 4.81 -11.60
C VAL A 571 36.88 4.36 -12.40
N ASN A 572 37.91 5.20 -12.52
CA ASN A 572 39.10 4.93 -13.32
C ASN A 572 40.25 4.31 -12.50
N THR A 573 40.07 4.14 -11.19
CA THR A 573 41.12 3.66 -10.27
C THR A 573 40.76 2.33 -9.60
N SER A 574 39.51 1.86 -9.74
CA SER A 574 39.01 0.59 -9.19
C SER A 574 38.36 -0.29 -10.27
N THR A 575 38.47 -1.60 -10.15
CA THR A 575 37.72 -2.58 -10.97
C THR A 575 36.39 -2.99 -10.33
N GLU A 576 36.20 -2.70 -9.04
CA GLU A 576 35.01 -3.08 -8.25
C GLU A 576 34.27 -1.83 -7.76
N LEU A 577 32.93 -1.87 -7.79
CA LEU A 577 32.06 -0.82 -7.25
C LEU A 577 31.99 -0.91 -5.72
N ALA A 578 31.74 -2.12 -5.19
CA ALA A 578 31.61 -2.33 -3.77
C ALA A 578 32.27 -3.65 -3.34
N ASN A 579 33.00 -3.60 -2.23
CA ASN A 579 33.62 -4.76 -1.59
C ASN A 579 32.84 -5.11 -0.32
N ILE A 580 32.30 -6.33 -0.27
CA ILE A 580 31.53 -6.85 0.86
C ILE A 580 32.41 -7.83 1.64
N LEU A 581 32.52 -7.61 2.94
CA LEU A 581 33.19 -8.50 3.90
C LEU A 581 32.23 -8.85 5.03
N ILE A 582 32.00 -10.15 5.22
CA ILE A 582 31.21 -10.71 6.32
C ILE A 582 32.12 -11.63 7.14
N THR A 583 32.34 -11.30 8.40
CA THR A 583 33.18 -12.06 9.34
C THR A 583 32.33 -12.94 10.25
N ASN A 584 32.94 -13.88 10.96
CA ASN A 584 32.27 -14.73 11.95
C ASN A 584 31.77 -14.00 13.22
N LYS A 585 31.78 -12.65 13.21
CA LYS A 585 31.07 -11.83 14.20
C LYS A 585 29.67 -11.44 13.75
N ALA A 586 29.35 -11.63 12.48
CA ALA A 586 28.05 -11.33 11.91
C ALA A 586 26.97 -12.23 12.54
N LYS A 587 25.79 -11.62 12.76
CA LYS A 587 24.63 -12.27 13.38
C LYS A 587 23.81 -13.05 12.35
N PHE A 588 23.16 -14.11 12.80
CA PHE A 588 22.27 -14.94 12.01
C PHE A 588 21.07 -14.16 11.45
N GLY A 589 20.44 -14.75 10.44
CA GLY A 589 19.25 -14.25 9.77
C GLY A 589 19.55 -13.15 8.75
N GLU A 590 18.48 -12.76 8.06
CA GLU A 590 18.52 -11.80 6.96
C GLU A 590 19.02 -10.42 7.39
N LYS A 591 19.80 -9.78 6.51
CA LYS A 591 20.26 -8.40 6.62
C LYS A 591 20.17 -7.71 5.26
N THR A 592 19.69 -6.48 5.30
CA THR A 592 19.50 -5.63 4.12
C THR A 592 20.29 -4.34 4.26
N PHE A 593 20.95 -3.93 3.19
CA PHE A 593 21.70 -2.70 3.09
C PHE A 593 21.27 -1.94 1.85
N THR A 594 21.38 -0.62 1.88
CA THR A 594 21.23 0.22 0.69
C THR A 594 22.54 0.93 0.40
N LEU A 595 22.98 0.83 -0.85
CA LEU A 595 24.04 1.64 -1.44
C LEU A 595 23.37 2.66 -2.36
N THR A 596 23.33 3.92 -1.92
CA THR A 596 22.66 4.99 -2.65
C THR A 596 23.67 5.95 -3.26
N TYR A 597 23.55 6.23 -4.55
CA TYR A 597 24.18 7.38 -5.21
C TYR A 597 23.12 8.47 -5.38
N PRO A 598 23.15 9.55 -4.58
CA PRO A 598 22.20 10.65 -4.72
C PRO A 598 22.46 11.44 -6.00
N ALA A 599 21.42 11.73 -6.77
CA ALA A 599 21.53 12.63 -7.91
C ALA A 599 21.77 14.07 -7.43
N LYS A 600 22.65 14.81 -8.10
CA LYS A 600 22.87 16.25 -7.80
C LYS A 600 21.65 17.10 -8.18
N ASN A 601 20.89 16.65 -9.20
CA ASN A 601 19.63 17.25 -9.62
C ASN A 601 18.59 16.14 -9.84
N ARG A 602 17.69 15.97 -8.87
CA ARG A 602 16.67 14.91 -8.89
C ARG A 602 15.63 15.05 -10.00
N LYS A 603 15.45 16.24 -10.56
CA LYS A 603 14.53 16.45 -11.70
C LYS A 603 15.14 15.96 -13.02
N GLN A 604 16.48 15.95 -13.10
CA GLN A 604 17.22 15.49 -14.26
C GLN A 604 17.51 13.98 -14.20
N ASP A 605 17.99 13.49 -13.06
CA ASP A 605 18.41 12.10 -12.89
C ASP A 605 17.80 11.52 -11.60
N PRO A 606 17.38 10.24 -11.58
CA PRO A 606 16.89 9.60 -10.36
C PRO A 606 18.07 9.32 -9.41
N ASN A 607 17.84 9.21 -8.10
CA ASN A 607 18.85 8.57 -7.24
C ASN A 607 19.03 7.13 -7.71
N ILE A 608 20.25 6.60 -7.62
CA ILE A 608 20.48 5.17 -7.86
C ILE A 608 20.55 4.50 -6.50
N VAL A 609 19.62 3.57 -6.22
CA VAL A 609 19.53 2.84 -4.95
C VAL A 609 19.73 1.36 -5.24
N ILE A 610 20.85 0.82 -4.73
CA ILE A 610 21.16 -0.61 -4.83
C ILE A 610 20.89 -1.25 -3.48
N THR A 611 19.93 -2.16 -3.41
CA THR A 611 19.63 -2.96 -2.22
C THR A 611 20.50 -4.21 -2.23
N LEU A 612 21.27 -4.41 -1.18
CA LEU A 612 22.17 -5.54 -0.98
C LEU A 612 21.62 -6.41 0.14
N ASP A 613 21.26 -7.65 -0.18
CA ASP A 613 20.66 -8.58 0.76
C ASP A 613 21.56 -9.81 0.97
N TYR A 614 21.68 -10.25 2.23
CA TYR A 614 22.27 -11.55 2.57
C TYR A 614 21.51 -12.21 3.73
N ASN A 615 21.63 -13.53 3.84
CA ASN A 615 21.17 -14.31 4.98
C ASN A 615 22.32 -15.17 5.51
N ILE A 616 22.49 -15.23 6.84
CA ILE A 616 23.40 -16.20 7.48
C ILE A 616 22.53 -17.22 8.20
N GLU A 617 22.73 -18.48 7.84
CA GLU A 617 22.14 -19.62 8.53
C GLU A 617 23.26 -20.49 9.09
N HIS A 618 22.90 -21.34 10.04
CA HIS A 618 23.84 -22.33 10.55
C HIS A 618 23.11 -23.65 10.72
N ASP A 619 23.53 -24.66 9.96
CA ASP A 619 22.95 -25.99 10.07
C ASP A 619 23.40 -26.73 11.35
N LEU A 620 22.71 -27.84 11.65
CA LEU A 620 23.03 -28.69 12.79
C LEU A 620 24.06 -29.78 12.44
N SER A 621 24.72 -29.73 11.28
CA SER A 621 25.67 -30.78 10.86
C SER A 621 26.93 -30.81 11.73
N HIS A 622 27.28 -29.65 12.30
CA HIS A 622 28.39 -29.49 13.25
C HIS A 622 28.06 -30.01 14.64
N MET A 623 26.78 -30.20 14.98
CA MET A 623 26.38 -30.70 16.30
C MET A 623 26.73 -32.17 16.48
N PRO A 624 27.20 -32.59 17.67
CA PRO A 624 27.42 -34.00 17.96
C PRO A 624 26.19 -34.85 17.69
N ALA A 625 26.40 -36.04 17.13
CA ALA A 625 25.37 -37.06 17.07
C ALA A 625 25.14 -37.68 18.46
N LEU A 626 23.89 -38.07 18.73
CA LEU A 626 23.60 -38.91 19.89
C LEU A 626 24.22 -40.29 19.68
N ASN A 627 24.70 -40.90 20.76
CA ASN A 627 25.27 -42.23 20.72
C ASN A 627 24.17 -43.27 20.46
N PRO A 628 24.21 -43.99 19.32
CA PRO A 628 23.18 -44.96 18.99
C PRO A 628 23.07 -46.11 20.00
N ASP A 629 24.15 -46.41 20.74
CA ASP A 629 24.17 -47.47 21.75
C ASP A 629 23.34 -47.12 23.00
N TYR A 630 23.04 -45.83 23.21
CA TYR A 630 22.28 -45.32 24.36
C TYR A 630 20.86 -44.89 24.00
N LEU A 631 20.51 -44.88 22.71
CA LEU A 631 19.16 -44.56 22.25
C LEU A 631 18.19 -45.71 22.54
N ILE A 632 17.03 -45.37 23.08
CA ILE A 632 15.96 -46.33 23.30
C ILE A 632 15.31 -46.67 21.95
N ALA A 633 15.38 -47.94 21.55
CA ALA A 633 14.75 -48.40 20.31
C ALA A 633 13.25 -48.09 20.28
N GLY A 634 12.80 -47.42 19.21
CA GLY A 634 11.40 -47.02 19.03
C GLY A 634 10.97 -45.77 19.80
N ALA A 635 11.89 -45.09 20.51
CA ALA A 635 11.67 -43.77 21.08
C ALA A 635 12.49 -42.72 20.33
N ASP A 636 11.92 -41.53 20.11
CA ASP A 636 12.58 -40.46 19.38
C ASP A 636 13.64 -39.78 20.26
N GLN A 637 14.89 -39.78 19.80
CA GLN A 637 16.05 -39.13 20.43
C GLN A 637 16.08 -39.22 21.98
N THR A 638 15.72 -40.39 22.51
CA THR A 638 15.59 -40.61 23.95
C THR A 638 16.71 -41.51 24.44
N VAL A 639 17.45 -41.03 25.44
CA VAL A 639 18.49 -41.78 26.15
C VAL A 639 18.03 -42.15 27.57
N GLN A 640 18.63 -43.19 28.14
CA GLN A 640 18.20 -43.74 29.43
C GLN A 640 19.28 -43.65 30.53
N VAL A 641 18.91 -43.10 31.68
CA VAL A 641 19.70 -43.13 32.91
C VAL A 641 19.23 -44.28 33.80
N LYS A 642 20.13 -45.23 34.05
CA LYS A 642 19.92 -46.40 34.94
C LYS A 642 20.51 -46.20 36.35
N GLY A 643 21.31 -45.14 36.51
CA GLY A 643 22.06 -44.82 37.71
C GLY A 643 23.44 -45.49 37.77
N ARG A 644 24.28 -44.98 38.67
CA ARG A 644 25.65 -45.43 38.95
C ARG A 644 26.00 -45.26 40.43
N GLU A 645 27.08 -45.89 40.87
CA GLU A 645 27.63 -45.66 42.22
C GLU A 645 28.39 -44.32 42.27
N VAL A 646 28.08 -43.51 43.28
CA VAL A 646 28.65 -42.18 43.49
C VAL A 646 28.89 -41.99 44.98
N ALA A 647 30.15 -41.82 45.37
CA ALA A 647 30.55 -41.62 46.78
C ALA A 647 29.95 -42.67 47.75
N GLY A 648 29.83 -43.93 47.31
CA GLY A 648 29.32 -45.03 48.14
C GLY A 648 27.79 -45.12 48.23
N ALA A 649 27.04 -44.41 47.39
CA ALA A 649 25.59 -44.54 47.24
C ALA A 649 25.22 -44.75 45.77
N TRP A 650 24.17 -45.53 45.49
CA TRP A 650 23.62 -45.60 44.14
C TRP A 650 22.77 -44.37 43.86
N LYS A 651 23.04 -43.67 42.76
CA LYS A 651 22.32 -42.46 42.35
C LYS A 651 21.84 -42.58 40.92
N LEU A 652 20.66 -42.00 40.64
CA LEU A 652 20.16 -41.83 39.28
C LEU A 652 20.84 -40.61 38.64
N GLU A 653 22.09 -40.80 38.19
CA GLU A 653 22.86 -39.79 37.47
C GLU A 653 23.66 -40.40 36.31
N ALA A 654 24.05 -39.57 35.34
CA ALA A 654 24.89 -39.94 34.20
C ALA A 654 25.73 -38.76 33.68
N GLU A 655 26.91 -39.05 33.11
CA GLU A 655 27.74 -38.04 32.45
C GLU A 655 27.15 -37.70 31.08
N MET A 656 26.96 -36.41 30.79
CA MET A 656 26.24 -35.99 29.58
C MET A 656 26.92 -36.40 28.28
N LYS A 657 28.27 -36.39 28.26
CA LYS A 657 29.06 -36.85 27.10
C LYS A 657 28.81 -38.31 26.72
N GLU A 658 28.37 -39.16 27.66
CA GLU A 658 28.06 -40.57 27.39
C GLU A 658 26.95 -40.73 26.35
N PHE A 659 26.02 -39.77 26.32
CA PHE A 659 24.91 -39.74 25.38
C PHE A 659 25.29 -39.28 23.97
N CYS A 660 26.54 -38.84 23.76
CA CYS A 660 27.04 -38.42 22.45
C CYS A 660 27.98 -39.48 21.85
N GLU A 661 28.00 -39.56 20.52
CA GLU A 661 28.82 -40.52 19.80
C GLU A 661 30.30 -40.42 20.22
N ASN A 662 30.94 -41.58 20.44
CA ASN A 662 32.33 -41.71 20.89
C ASN A 662 32.66 -40.92 22.19
N TYR A 663 31.68 -40.61 23.03
CA TYR A 663 31.88 -39.81 24.25
C TYR A 663 32.50 -38.42 23.95
N LEU A 664 32.20 -37.88 22.76
CA LEU A 664 32.82 -36.65 22.21
C LEU A 664 34.34 -36.74 22.02
N ASN A 665 34.92 -37.93 22.05
CA ASN A 665 36.35 -38.11 21.80
C ASN A 665 36.70 -37.78 20.35
N GLY A 666 37.61 -36.82 20.14
CA GLY A 666 38.01 -36.34 18.83
C GLY A 666 37.04 -35.34 18.18
N TYR A 667 35.96 -34.97 18.88
CA TYR A 667 35.08 -33.89 18.44
C TYR A 667 35.79 -32.53 18.63
N ASP A 668 35.84 -31.73 17.58
CA ASP A 668 36.44 -30.39 17.60
C ASP A 668 35.38 -29.35 17.95
N VAL A 669 35.40 -28.90 19.20
CA VAL A 669 34.45 -27.91 19.74
C VAL A 669 34.62 -26.52 19.12
N LEU A 670 35.74 -26.25 18.46
CA LEU A 670 36.03 -24.96 17.83
C LEU A 670 35.77 -24.98 16.31
N ALA A 671 35.49 -26.14 15.72
CA ALA A 671 35.19 -26.26 14.30
C ALA A 671 33.94 -25.46 13.92
N GLY A 672 33.91 -24.90 12.72
CA GLY A 672 32.74 -24.18 12.19
C GLY A 672 32.37 -22.93 13.00
N ASN A 673 33.35 -22.14 13.45
CA ASN A 673 33.13 -20.88 14.17
C ASN A 673 32.41 -21.01 15.53
N HIS A 674 32.67 -22.11 16.25
CA HIS A 674 32.22 -22.31 17.62
C HIS A 674 33.28 -21.94 18.67
N THR A 675 32.84 -21.80 19.92
CA THR A 675 33.66 -21.44 21.09
C THR A 675 33.54 -22.45 22.23
N GLY A 676 32.47 -23.24 22.26
CA GLY A 676 32.16 -24.13 23.38
C GLY A 676 30.93 -25.00 23.10
N LEU A 677 30.78 -26.06 23.90
CA LEU A 677 29.63 -26.96 23.91
C LEU A 677 29.20 -27.17 25.36
N SER A 678 27.90 -27.18 25.63
CA SER A 678 27.33 -27.53 26.93
C SER A 678 25.95 -28.15 26.77
N PHE A 679 25.43 -28.68 27.87
CA PHE A 679 24.07 -29.22 27.98
C PHE A 679 23.29 -28.42 29.01
N ARG A 680 22.00 -28.23 28.75
CA ARG A 680 21.07 -27.54 29.65
C ARG A 680 19.65 -28.03 29.45
N PHE A 681 18.76 -27.78 30.39
CA PHE A 681 17.32 -27.92 30.16
C PHE A 681 16.81 -26.76 29.29
N GLU A 682 15.61 -26.92 28.72
CA GLU A 682 14.89 -25.85 28.02
C GLU A 682 14.83 -24.56 28.88
N ASP A 683 14.63 -23.40 28.24
CA ASP A 683 14.65 -22.05 28.85
C ASP A 683 16.00 -21.64 29.46
N ASN A 684 17.11 -22.19 28.96
CA ASN A 684 18.47 -21.86 29.39
C ASN A 684 18.72 -22.11 30.90
N ARG A 685 18.29 -23.27 31.41
CA ARG A 685 18.39 -23.62 32.84
C ARG A 685 19.26 -24.85 33.08
N LEU A 686 19.98 -24.85 34.20
CA LEU A 686 20.70 -26.03 34.70
C LEU A 686 19.88 -26.82 35.73
N GLU A 687 18.72 -26.31 36.15
CA GLU A 687 17.82 -26.98 37.10
C GLU A 687 16.42 -27.08 36.49
N ASN A 688 15.77 -28.23 36.72
CA ASN A 688 14.38 -28.50 36.39
C ASN A 688 13.71 -29.15 37.62
N GLU A 689 12.38 -29.14 37.68
CA GLU A 689 11.66 -29.74 38.80
C GLU A 689 12.01 -31.24 38.93
N GLY A 690 12.75 -31.58 39.98
CA GLY A 690 13.19 -32.94 40.26
C GLY A 690 14.41 -33.44 39.50
N ALA A 691 15.13 -32.59 38.74
CA ALA A 691 16.43 -32.93 38.13
C ALA A 691 17.36 -31.72 38.00
N GLU A 692 18.67 -31.97 37.94
CA GLU A 692 19.70 -30.95 37.75
C GLU A 692 20.78 -31.40 36.77
N ILE A 693 21.40 -30.45 36.08
CA ILE A 693 22.64 -30.62 35.32
C ILE A 693 23.72 -29.81 36.05
N THR A 694 24.70 -30.51 36.61
CA THR A 694 25.87 -29.89 37.26
C THR A 694 27.06 -29.90 36.29
N GLY A 695 28.11 -29.15 36.60
CA GLY A 695 29.28 -28.94 35.73
C GLY A 695 29.20 -27.62 34.98
N THR A 696 30.22 -27.32 34.18
CA THR A 696 30.34 -26.03 33.47
C THR A 696 30.38 -26.18 31.96
N GLU A 697 30.87 -27.31 31.44
CA GLU A 697 31.03 -27.56 30.01
C GLU A 697 30.80 -29.03 29.68
N TRP A 698 30.67 -29.35 28.39
CA TRP A 698 30.36 -30.71 27.91
C TRP A 698 31.23 -31.82 28.53
N SER A 699 32.46 -31.52 28.93
CA SER A 699 33.44 -32.51 29.42
C SER A 699 33.18 -32.97 30.86
N ASP A 700 32.57 -32.11 31.69
CA ASP A 700 32.35 -32.31 33.12
C ASP A 700 30.87 -32.35 33.54
N GLN A 701 29.95 -32.11 32.60
CA GLN A 701 28.52 -32.05 32.92
C GLN A 701 27.88 -33.40 33.24
N VAL A 702 27.08 -33.41 34.31
CA VAL A 702 26.38 -34.59 34.86
C VAL A 702 24.92 -34.24 35.10
N ILE A 703 24.00 -35.03 34.55
CA ILE A 703 22.57 -34.93 34.85
C ILE A 703 22.19 -35.88 35.98
N SER A 704 21.41 -35.40 36.94
CA SER A 704 21.01 -36.14 38.13
C SER A 704 19.53 -35.94 38.45
N LEU A 705 18.87 -36.99 38.94
CA LEU A 705 17.54 -36.88 39.54
C LEU A 705 17.68 -36.33 40.97
N THR A 706 17.00 -35.23 41.27
CA THR A 706 17.05 -34.58 42.60
C THR A 706 15.81 -34.89 43.45
N THR A 707 14.73 -35.37 42.84
CA THR A 707 13.52 -35.81 43.54
C THR A 707 13.20 -37.28 43.21
N PRO A 708 13.08 -38.16 44.22
CA PRO A 708 12.78 -39.59 44.00
C PRO A 708 11.58 -39.83 43.09
N LEU A 709 11.61 -40.95 42.37
CA LEU A 709 10.46 -41.40 41.59
C LEU A 709 9.33 -41.85 42.53
N THR A 710 8.09 -41.49 42.23
CA THR A 710 6.92 -41.88 43.02
C THR A 710 6.54 -43.34 42.75
N GLN A 711 5.70 -43.92 43.61
CA GLN A 711 5.25 -45.31 43.51
C GLN A 711 4.57 -45.69 42.18
N ASN A 712 4.04 -44.70 41.47
CA ASN A 712 3.35 -44.87 40.18
C ASN A 712 4.26 -44.56 38.98
N GLU A 713 5.46 -44.03 39.20
CA GLU A 713 6.42 -43.73 38.13
C GLU A 713 7.32 -44.95 37.90
N SER A 714 7.29 -45.47 36.67
CA SER A 714 8.31 -46.41 36.19
C SER A 714 9.51 -45.68 35.58
N TYR A 715 9.32 -44.43 35.16
CA TYR A 715 10.35 -43.52 34.70
C TYR A 715 9.87 -42.06 34.78
N ARG A 716 10.80 -41.11 34.64
CA ARG A 716 10.55 -39.67 34.44
C ARG A 716 11.46 -39.13 33.33
N GLU A 717 10.94 -38.24 32.50
CA GLU A 717 11.64 -37.69 31.33
C GLU A 717 11.90 -36.19 31.46
N TYR A 718 13.03 -35.76 30.94
CA TYR A 718 13.42 -34.36 30.84
C TYR A 718 13.93 -34.08 29.44
N LYS A 719 13.46 -32.97 28.86
CA LYS A 719 14.02 -32.45 27.63
C LYS A 719 15.30 -31.68 27.92
N VAL A 720 16.33 -31.94 27.14
CA VAL A 720 17.66 -31.37 27.28
C VAL A 720 18.11 -30.84 25.93
N GLU A 721 18.81 -29.72 25.93
CA GLU A 721 19.44 -29.10 24.77
C GLU A 721 20.95 -29.31 24.85
N MET A 722 21.54 -29.77 23.75
CA MET A 722 22.95 -29.54 23.45
C MET A 722 23.08 -28.14 22.88
N VAL A 723 24.02 -27.35 23.40
CA VAL A 723 24.19 -25.94 23.04
C VAL A 723 25.63 -25.70 22.64
N ALA A 724 25.85 -25.41 21.36
CA ALA A 724 27.13 -24.92 20.89
C ALA A 724 27.10 -23.39 20.82
N THR A 725 28.07 -22.74 21.46
CA THR A 725 28.17 -21.27 21.45
C THR A 725 29.01 -20.83 20.26
N CYS A 726 28.48 -19.93 19.44
CA CYS A 726 29.14 -19.40 18.24
C CYS A 726 30.05 -18.19 18.58
N GLN A 727 31.05 -17.92 17.74
CA GLN A 727 31.96 -16.76 17.89
C GLN A 727 31.23 -15.40 17.88
N ASN A 728 30.12 -15.30 17.16
CA ASN A 728 29.25 -14.12 17.18
C ASN A 728 28.42 -13.99 18.47
N GLY A 729 28.47 -14.96 19.40
CA GLY A 729 27.74 -14.99 20.66
C GLY A 729 26.32 -15.54 20.57
N GLU A 730 25.89 -16.05 19.42
CA GLU A 730 24.62 -16.78 19.26
C GLU A 730 24.79 -18.27 19.57
N TRP A 731 23.68 -19.00 19.62
CA TRP A 731 23.65 -20.42 19.99
C TRP A 731 23.10 -21.27 18.87
N CYS A 732 23.66 -22.46 18.74
CA CYS A 732 23.08 -23.56 17.99
C CYS A 732 22.60 -24.60 18.99
N GLU A 733 21.38 -25.10 18.79
CA GLU A 733 20.70 -25.89 19.81
C GLU A 733 20.13 -27.18 19.20
N LYS A 734 20.37 -28.31 19.88
CA LYS A 734 19.86 -29.62 19.48
C LYS A 734 19.22 -30.32 20.67
N SER A 735 17.92 -30.54 20.62
CA SER A 735 17.16 -31.13 21.73
C SER A 735 17.14 -32.66 21.68
N PHE A 736 17.15 -33.28 22.86
CA PHE A 736 16.96 -34.71 23.05
C PHE A 736 16.29 -34.97 24.42
N THR A 737 15.84 -36.20 24.66
CA THR A 737 15.16 -36.55 25.92
C THR A 737 16.02 -37.46 26.79
N VAL A 738 16.16 -37.11 28.06
CA VAL A 738 16.78 -37.98 29.08
C VAL A 738 15.70 -38.61 29.94
N ARG A 739 15.64 -39.94 29.96
CA ARG A 739 14.72 -40.73 30.78
C ARG A 739 15.42 -41.34 31.98
N PHE A 740 15.05 -40.92 33.18
CA PHE A 740 15.41 -41.60 34.42
C PHE A 740 14.49 -42.78 34.66
N VAL A 741 15.04 -43.99 34.71
CA VAL A 741 14.24 -45.22 34.91
C VAL A 741 14.35 -45.70 36.35
N ARG A 742 13.21 -46.14 36.89
CA ARG A 742 13.16 -46.71 38.23
C ARG A 742 14.06 -47.96 38.31
N PRO A 743 15.05 -47.99 39.22
CA PRO A 743 16.05 -49.05 39.24
C PRO A 743 15.51 -50.41 39.73
N PHE A 744 14.38 -50.41 40.43
CA PHE A 744 13.83 -51.59 41.08
C PHE A 744 12.33 -51.79 40.82
N ASN A 745 11.91 -53.05 40.93
CA ASN A 745 10.52 -53.50 40.94
C ASN A 745 10.30 -54.41 42.15
N ALA A 746 9.09 -54.44 42.70
CA ALA A 746 8.80 -55.23 43.89
C ALA A 746 7.50 -56.01 43.75
N THR A 747 7.47 -57.20 44.36
CA THR A 747 6.32 -58.11 44.40
C THR A 747 6.19 -58.72 45.79
N ILE A 748 5.00 -59.14 46.18
CA ILE A 748 4.77 -59.91 47.40
C ILE A 748 4.38 -61.33 46.98
N ALA A 749 5.04 -62.36 47.52
CA ALA A 749 4.67 -63.75 47.26
C ALA A 749 3.24 -64.04 47.77
N ALA A 750 2.53 -64.93 47.08
CA ALA A 750 1.17 -65.30 47.48
C ALA A 750 1.17 -65.95 48.87
N VAL A 751 0.16 -65.63 49.68
CA VAL A 751 0.02 -66.13 51.05
C VAL A 751 -1.37 -66.71 51.26
N GLU A 752 -1.41 -67.86 51.94
CA GLU A 752 -2.64 -68.54 52.33
C GLU A 752 -2.79 -68.49 53.86
N LEU A 753 -3.98 -68.13 54.34
CA LEU A 753 -4.33 -68.14 55.76
C LEU A 753 -5.47 -69.12 56.01
N ARG A 754 -5.33 -69.97 57.02
CA ARG A 754 -6.27 -71.02 57.37
C ARG A 754 -7.35 -70.51 58.32
N THR A 755 -8.58 -70.96 58.11
CA THR A 755 -9.69 -70.72 59.02
C THR A 755 -9.66 -71.69 60.20
N LEU A 756 -8.99 -71.29 61.28
CA LEU A 756 -8.82 -72.10 62.49
C LEU A 756 -9.97 -71.87 63.50
N THR A 757 -10.24 -72.89 64.33
CA THR A 757 -11.40 -72.91 65.25
C THR A 757 -11.22 -72.08 66.52
N ALA A 758 -9.98 -71.85 66.97
CA ALA A 758 -9.72 -71.26 68.29
C ALA A 758 -8.55 -70.25 68.36
N THR A 759 -7.80 -70.09 67.27
CA THR A 759 -6.62 -69.21 67.20
C THR A 759 -6.65 -68.43 65.90
N ALA A 760 -5.96 -67.30 65.84
CA ALA A 760 -5.68 -66.65 64.56
C ALA A 760 -4.67 -67.49 63.78
N ASP A 761 -4.73 -67.40 62.45
CA ASP A 761 -3.60 -67.76 61.59
C ASP A 761 -2.89 -66.47 61.16
N GLU A 762 -1.56 -66.50 61.18
CA GLU A 762 -0.73 -65.31 60.99
C GLU A 762 0.35 -65.58 59.93
N ALA A 763 0.61 -64.58 59.10
CA ALA A 763 1.71 -64.58 58.16
C ALA A 763 2.45 -63.24 58.20
N ASP A 764 3.76 -63.28 58.01
CA ASP A 764 4.57 -62.07 57.93
C ASP A 764 4.73 -61.65 56.46
N ILE A 765 4.05 -60.57 56.07
CA ILE A 765 4.14 -60.04 54.71
C ILE A 765 5.54 -59.48 54.43
N ALA A 766 6.25 -58.99 55.44
CA ALA A 766 7.59 -58.42 55.27
C ALA A 766 8.58 -59.47 54.73
N ASP A 767 8.47 -60.72 55.20
CA ASP A 767 9.29 -61.84 54.73
C ASP A 767 8.98 -62.25 53.28
N LEU A 768 7.78 -61.93 52.80
CA LEU A 768 7.30 -62.28 51.45
C LEU A 768 7.56 -61.20 50.40
N VAL A 769 8.07 -60.02 50.81
CA VAL A 769 8.46 -58.95 49.88
C VAL A 769 9.74 -59.35 49.13
N ILE A 770 9.68 -59.28 47.80
CA ILE A 770 10.83 -59.51 46.92
C ILE A 770 11.04 -58.25 46.09
N ILE A 771 12.20 -57.61 46.23
CA ILE A 771 12.64 -56.49 45.38
C ILE A 771 13.65 -57.02 44.37
N LYS A 772 13.46 -56.70 43.09
CA LYS A 772 14.34 -57.05 41.98
C LYS A 772 14.79 -55.80 41.25
N ASP A 773 15.96 -55.85 40.64
CA ASP A 773 16.39 -54.82 39.69
C ASP A 773 15.70 -54.97 38.32
N THR A 774 16.08 -54.11 37.38
CA THR A 774 15.57 -54.13 35.99
C THR A 774 15.98 -55.37 35.19
N ASP A 775 17.02 -56.10 35.62
CA ASP A 775 17.47 -57.36 35.03
C ASP A 775 16.82 -58.59 35.70
N ASN A 776 15.80 -58.38 36.55
CA ASN A 776 15.12 -59.40 37.35
C ASN A 776 16.00 -60.13 38.38
N ARG A 777 17.15 -59.55 38.76
CA ARG A 777 18.01 -60.08 39.81
C ARG A 777 17.50 -59.63 41.17
N VAL A 778 17.51 -60.53 42.15
CA VAL A 778 16.96 -60.24 43.49
C VAL A 778 17.90 -59.33 44.28
N VAL A 779 17.33 -58.26 44.81
CA VAL A 779 18.01 -57.22 45.60
C VAL A 779 17.64 -57.34 47.08
N TYR A 780 16.40 -57.72 47.40
CA TYR A 780 15.87 -57.91 48.74
C TYR A 780 14.90 -59.10 48.76
N GLN A 781 15.00 -59.99 49.75
CA GLN A 781 14.07 -61.10 49.99
C GLN A 781 14.20 -61.60 51.45
N ASN A 782 13.16 -62.25 51.98
CA ASN A 782 13.16 -62.84 53.32
C ASN A 782 13.56 -61.83 54.42
N GLY A 783 13.06 -60.60 54.35
CA GLY A 783 13.35 -59.56 55.33
C GLY A 783 14.74 -58.89 55.21
N GLU A 784 15.63 -59.37 54.33
CA GLU A 784 17.02 -58.93 54.25
C GLU A 784 17.46 -58.47 52.85
N LEU A 785 18.44 -57.55 52.80
CA LEU A 785 19.14 -57.20 51.57
C LEU A 785 20.09 -58.32 51.15
N THR A 786 20.14 -58.60 49.86
CA THR A 786 21.13 -59.51 49.26
C THR A 786 22.48 -58.81 49.08
N THR A 787 23.52 -59.59 48.77
CA THR A 787 24.83 -59.05 48.36
C THR A 787 24.73 -58.10 47.16
N LEU A 788 23.79 -58.33 46.24
CA LEU A 788 23.55 -57.40 45.12
C LEU A 788 23.05 -56.04 45.65
N GLY A 789 22.11 -56.05 46.60
CA GLY A 789 21.58 -54.84 47.22
C GLY A 789 22.62 -54.06 48.02
N THR A 790 23.47 -54.73 48.80
CA THR A 790 24.50 -54.08 49.62
C THR A 790 25.74 -53.69 48.83
N ASP A 791 26.28 -54.58 48.00
CA ASP A 791 27.61 -54.40 47.41
C ASP A 791 27.55 -53.66 46.07
N THR A 792 26.46 -53.82 45.31
CA THR A 792 26.29 -53.13 44.01
C THR A 792 25.47 -51.85 44.17
N TYR A 793 24.26 -51.96 44.71
CA TYR A 793 23.36 -50.82 44.85
C TYR A 793 23.57 -50.00 46.13
N LYS A 794 24.49 -50.41 47.01
CA LYS A 794 24.83 -49.71 48.27
C LYS A 794 23.61 -49.36 49.13
N LEU A 795 22.56 -50.19 49.06
CA LEU A 795 21.37 -50.01 49.86
C LEU A 795 21.66 -50.36 51.31
N ASN A 796 21.00 -49.64 52.21
CA ASN A 796 21.05 -49.91 53.64
C ASN A 796 19.66 -50.31 54.13
N ALA A 797 19.57 -51.49 54.75
CA ALA A 797 18.29 -52.03 55.23
C ALA A 797 17.63 -51.10 56.27
N ALA A 798 18.42 -50.36 57.06
CA ALA A 798 17.90 -49.42 58.05
C ALA A 798 17.22 -48.18 57.43
N ASP A 799 17.52 -47.89 56.17
CA ASP A 799 17.02 -46.71 55.45
C ASP A 799 15.80 -47.04 54.59
N LEU A 800 15.54 -48.32 54.33
CA LEU A 800 14.32 -48.79 53.67
C LEU A 800 13.11 -48.64 54.60
N ARG A 801 12.02 -48.09 54.08
CA ARG A 801 10.75 -47.98 54.82
C ARG A 801 9.67 -48.73 54.10
N PHE A 802 8.88 -49.49 54.86
CA PHE A 802 7.79 -50.30 54.36
C PHE A 802 6.50 -49.86 55.04
N GLU A 803 5.47 -49.59 54.25
CA GLU A 803 4.12 -49.33 54.73
C GLU A 803 3.18 -50.38 54.15
N TYR A 804 2.52 -51.13 55.04
CA TYR A 804 1.68 -52.26 54.66
C TYR A 804 0.19 -51.92 54.73
N SER A 805 -0.58 -52.44 53.78
CA SER A 805 -2.04 -52.25 53.74
C SER A 805 -2.72 -53.40 53.00
N LEU A 806 -4.05 -53.43 53.07
CA LEU A 806 -4.88 -54.37 52.34
C LEU A 806 -5.73 -53.62 51.30
N GLU A 807 -5.74 -54.15 50.09
CA GLU A 807 -6.67 -53.78 49.02
C GLU A 807 -7.63 -54.94 48.75
N TYR A 808 -8.88 -54.61 48.43
CA TYR A 808 -9.95 -55.59 48.25
C TYR A 808 -10.46 -55.49 46.82
N THR A 809 -9.99 -56.40 45.96
CA THR A 809 -10.22 -56.37 44.51
C THR A 809 -11.28 -57.38 44.05
N ALA A 810 -11.31 -58.58 44.65
CA ALA A 810 -12.28 -59.64 44.33
C ALA A 810 -13.40 -59.77 45.38
N ASP A 811 -13.04 -59.78 46.66
CA ASP A 811 -13.98 -59.68 47.77
C ASP A 811 -14.02 -58.25 48.33
N SER A 812 -14.90 -58.00 49.31
CA SER A 812 -14.97 -56.71 50.02
C SER A 812 -14.43 -56.83 51.44
N GLU A 813 -13.89 -55.75 52.00
CA GLU A 813 -13.45 -55.68 53.41
C GLU A 813 -14.55 -56.15 54.37
N ALA A 814 -15.78 -55.72 54.13
CA ALA A 814 -16.95 -56.10 54.92
C ALA A 814 -17.20 -57.62 54.91
N SER A 815 -16.86 -58.31 53.81
CA SER A 815 -17.02 -59.76 53.71
C SER A 815 -16.12 -60.51 54.69
N PHE A 816 -14.98 -59.95 55.10
CA PHE A 816 -14.08 -60.54 56.10
C PHE A 816 -14.55 -60.26 57.54
N GLY A 817 -15.58 -59.44 57.73
CA GLY A 817 -16.16 -59.17 59.05
C GLY A 817 -15.20 -58.54 60.05
N GLY A 818 -14.14 -57.88 59.57
CA GLY A 818 -13.03 -57.35 60.37
C GLY A 818 -12.20 -58.44 61.07
N GLY A 819 -12.14 -59.65 60.49
CA GLY A 819 -11.27 -60.74 60.95
C GLY A 819 -9.93 -60.78 60.24
N LEU A 820 -9.80 -60.19 59.04
CA LEU A 820 -8.55 -60.03 58.31
C LEU A 820 -8.00 -58.63 58.60
N THR A 821 -6.78 -58.55 59.15
CA THR A 821 -6.12 -57.29 59.48
C THR A 821 -4.63 -57.38 59.14
N ILE A 822 -4.02 -56.25 58.77
CA ILE A 822 -2.57 -56.13 58.62
C ILE A 822 -2.06 -55.01 59.50
N ASP A 823 -0.95 -55.26 60.21
CA ASP A 823 -0.25 -54.19 60.92
C ASP A 823 0.54 -53.34 59.91
N PRO A 824 0.27 -52.02 59.83
CA PRO A 824 0.82 -51.17 58.78
C PRO A 824 2.34 -50.94 58.88
N ALA A 825 2.95 -51.20 60.05
CA ALA A 825 4.38 -50.98 60.29
C ALA A 825 5.19 -52.28 60.21
N THR A 826 4.63 -53.39 60.68
CA THR A 826 5.34 -54.67 60.76
C THR A 826 4.99 -55.61 59.61
N GLY A 827 3.83 -55.44 58.96
CA GLY A 827 3.38 -56.33 57.90
C GLY A 827 2.78 -57.65 58.40
N VAL A 828 2.59 -57.81 59.72
CA VAL A 828 1.92 -58.98 60.29
C VAL A 828 0.47 -59.01 59.82
N LEU A 829 0.15 -60.00 59.02
CA LEU A 829 -1.18 -60.28 58.50
C LEU A 829 -1.85 -61.35 59.37
N THR A 830 -3.02 -61.03 59.89
CA THR A 830 -3.75 -61.89 60.82
C THR A 830 -5.14 -62.18 60.29
N TRP A 831 -5.50 -63.47 60.23
CA TRP A 831 -6.88 -63.92 60.05
C TRP A 831 -7.40 -64.54 61.36
N LEU A 832 -8.37 -63.86 61.99
CA LEU A 832 -9.09 -64.35 63.15
C LEU A 832 -10.55 -64.61 62.82
N ASN A 833 -10.88 -65.89 62.65
CA ASN A 833 -12.26 -66.31 62.51
C ASN A 833 -13.04 -66.11 63.82
N LYS A 834 -14.20 -65.46 63.75
CA LYS A 834 -15.07 -65.15 64.90
C LYS A 834 -16.00 -66.30 65.30
N GLY A 835 -15.68 -67.53 64.89
CA GLY A 835 -16.39 -68.77 65.23
C GLY A 835 -17.41 -69.24 64.20
N GLY A 836 -17.43 -68.65 62.99
CA GLY A 836 -18.31 -69.06 61.88
C GLY A 836 -17.65 -70.12 60.99
N ASP A 837 -18.46 -70.94 60.33
CA ASP A 837 -17.95 -71.92 59.36
C ASP A 837 -17.83 -71.27 57.96
N LEU A 838 -16.61 -70.87 57.57
CA LEU A 838 -16.35 -70.21 56.28
C LEU A 838 -16.44 -71.25 55.15
N GLN A 839 -17.44 -71.11 54.28
CA GLN A 839 -17.74 -72.12 53.25
C GLN A 839 -16.91 -71.98 51.97
N THR A 840 -16.44 -70.78 51.68
CA THR A 840 -15.71 -70.48 50.43
C THR A 840 -14.47 -69.67 50.77
N ASP A 841 -13.40 -69.91 50.00
CA ASP A 841 -12.18 -69.12 50.09
C ASP A 841 -12.50 -67.66 49.76
N LYS A 842 -11.71 -66.75 50.31
CA LYS A 842 -11.84 -65.31 50.09
C LYS A 842 -10.51 -64.68 49.76
N ASP A 843 -10.52 -63.70 48.87
CA ASP A 843 -9.31 -63.09 48.36
C ASP A 843 -9.18 -61.62 48.74
N ALA A 844 -7.99 -61.24 49.18
CA ALA A 844 -7.55 -59.86 49.35
C ALA A 844 -6.19 -59.67 48.65
N THR A 845 -5.74 -58.42 48.57
CA THR A 845 -4.43 -58.07 48.04
C THR A 845 -3.62 -57.39 49.13
N ALA A 846 -2.50 -58.00 49.52
CA ALA A 846 -1.51 -57.32 50.35
C ALA A 846 -0.79 -56.29 49.51
N VAL A 847 -0.59 -55.10 50.07
CA VAL A 847 0.14 -53.99 49.45
C VAL A 847 1.27 -53.57 50.37
N ALA A 848 2.45 -53.40 49.81
CA ALA A 848 3.59 -52.79 50.49
C ALA A 848 4.09 -51.60 49.66
N VAL A 849 4.09 -50.39 50.24
CA VAL A 849 4.75 -49.23 49.67
C VAL A 849 6.16 -49.15 50.27
N ILE A 850 7.14 -49.34 49.41
CA ILE A 850 8.56 -49.44 49.78
C ILE A 850 9.23 -48.12 49.40
N THR A 851 9.67 -47.35 50.38
CA THR A 851 10.44 -46.12 50.12
C THR A 851 11.93 -46.45 50.16
N ILE A 852 12.60 -46.22 49.04
CA ILE A 852 14.05 -46.28 48.89
C ILE A 852 14.55 -44.84 48.79
N PRO A 853 15.28 -44.33 49.80
CA PRO A 853 15.72 -42.93 49.83
C PRO A 853 16.47 -42.51 48.57
N ASP A 854 16.24 -41.26 48.15
CA ASP A 854 16.87 -40.60 46.99
C ASP A 854 16.64 -41.26 45.62
N LEU A 855 15.95 -42.41 45.57
CA LEU A 855 15.75 -43.20 44.35
C LEU A 855 14.28 -43.29 43.96
N ALA A 856 13.47 -43.98 44.76
CA ALA A 856 12.07 -44.20 44.41
C ALA A 856 11.22 -44.71 45.59
N ALA A 857 9.91 -44.45 45.52
CA ALA A 857 8.91 -45.29 46.17
C ALA A 857 8.42 -46.38 45.21
N ILE A 858 8.10 -47.57 45.71
CA ILE A 858 7.69 -48.72 44.89
C ILE A 858 6.45 -49.36 45.53
N LYS A 859 5.38 -49.53 44.76
CA LYS A 859 4.21 -50.31 45.19
C LYS A 859 4.40 -51.78 44.82
N ALA A 860 4.50 -52.64 45.83
CA ALA A 860 4.45 -54.10 45.68
C ALA A 860 3.04 -54.61 46.01
N THR A 861 2.60 -55.65 45.31
CA THR A 861 1.32 -56.32 45.59
C THR A 861 1.49 -57.83 45.60
N GLY A 862 0.63 -58.52 46.34
CA GLY A 862 0.55 -59.98 46.36
C GLY A 862 -0.83 -60.48 46.77
N THR A 863 -1.17 -61.67 46.32
CA THR A 863 -2.46 -62.31 46.61
C THR A 863 -2.49 -62.85 48.03
N VAL A 864 -3.56 -62.54 48.76
CA VAL A 864 -3.89 -63.11 50.06
C VAL A 864 -5.14 -63.96 49.90
N THR A 865 -5.05 -65.26 50.16
CA THR A 865 -6.21 -66.16 50.13
C THR A 865 -6.51 -66.68 51.52
N VAL A 866 -7.68 -66.34 52.05
CA VAL A 866 -8.20 -66.92 53.29
C VAL A 866 -8.97 -68.19 52.91
N LEU A 867 -8.42 -69.34 53.30
CA LEU A 867 -8.99 -70.64 53.00
C LEU A 867 -10.26 -70.88 53.82
N SER A 868 -11.29 -71.42 53.18
CA SER A 868 -12.50 -71.95 53.80
C SER A 868 -12.16 -72.98 54.88
N THR A 869 -13.09 -73.24 55.80
CA THR A 869 -12.92 -74.25 56.85
C THR A 869 -12.62 -75.63 56.26
N GLU A 870 -13.16 -75.95 55.07
CA GLU A 870 -12.87 -77.21 54.38
C GLU A 870 -11.43 -77.23 53.82
N ASN A 871 -11.03 -76.19 53.08
CA ASN A 871 -9.69 -76.11 52.49
C ASN A 871 -8.59 -75.90 53.54
N SER A 872 -8.95 -75.58 54.78
CA SER A 872 -8.03 -75.45 55.92
C SER A 872 -7.68 -76.77 56.63
N LYS A 873 -8.24 -77.91 56.20
CA LYS A 873 -8.18 -79.21 56.92
C LYS A 873 -6.92 -80.06 56.71
N GLU A 874 -5.92 -79.57 55.98
CA GLU A 874 -4.66 -80.31 55.80
C GLU A 874 -3.60 -80.02 56.85
#